data_AF-A0A7X3ZII3-F1
#
_entry.id   AF-A0A7X3ZII3-F1
#
_cell.length_a   1.000
_cell.length_b   1.000
_cell.length_c   1.000
_cell.angle_alpha   90.00
_cell.angle_beta   90.00
_cell.angle_gamma   90.00
#
_symmetry.space_group_name_H-M   'P 1'
#
loop_
_entity.id
_entity.type
_entity.pdbx_description
1 polymer ?
#
loop_
_entity_poly.entity_id
_entity_poly.type
_entity_poly.pdbx_seq_one_letter_code
_entity_poly.pdbx_strand_id
1 'polypeptide(L)'
;MVASIGALASSSQGVSYYERDGYYARDDPEHRAASEWTGRGAADLGLSGPVDPDVFKAVLEGTVPDGSGQRLGRRERDGGINHRPGRDLTFSAPKSVSLASLVGGDERVAEVHDRAVRKALDWFERNAAETRMKDPATGDIVRRGSQKTVIATFRHDTSRNLDPALHTHSVIANMVKGEDEKWRSLSNERLYASKMLLGALYRSELAKGLMGLGYGIEKTHADGRFEISGVSRRVIEAFSTRRAEIEAAVAERSTEGVGGTEGTASQRLAERAALMTRAAKRDMDREELADAWQRQAADLGFDAGALVAGAMARSVAQDRDSPHREPVSPERDSKDSKEFKANNPAAEAVDWAVAHRSEREAVFGRTGLVAAALAWNPGRASIDAIEREVESRIKAGTLHAARLPGLEDCLTTDRALADERETTLLMKAGQGRGTVAMRGRAVDKALRNGPLTDGQKEAVRLILSAADRTVGVQGYAGSGKTTMLNRARALLEKKGYEVRGLAPSASAARTLEGESGISSETLQRFLMRHHGVAGGRMTRKGERALRMKHKKTVLVVDEGSLASTVQARDLLRIADALRIPRVVLVGDRKQLDAVDAGKPFFQLQQKGMKTAVMDEILRQRDPDLKAAVEASLSGDIKMAFEKLGENIAEVNPDNLAGAAAARWLALSPEKRENAGLMAPSHELRKDINGIVRERLVRDGVVHGPAFMGETLVSRGYTHAEKSLVANYAPGDVVGFHRPYKRLGVEKGDELRVASIDGKNQTVLLEGKDGTPVPWKPGQIGARSGGVEVYRTEEMELRAGDRIRWTRNDAELGLVNSQTAEVVSIRNGRISFRLEDSRMLELEKGDGQLRHIDRAWASTVHAFQGRTVDTVIAAMEANHPNLTTQKTLYVEISRARHRAELVTDDREALRDRLEAVTGERIAALEAIEPAKTGQETGRGKSPEARKEDGKSAGLEGGSTPSRDLENDHGAACKIPIGTRELCNA
;
A
#
# COMPACT_ATOMS: atom_id res chain seq x y z
N MET A 1 -12.33 14.58 -3.15
CA MET A 1 -12.49 13.59 -2.06
C MET A 1 -13.95 13.58 -1.67
N VAL A 2 -14.53 12.43 -1.35
CA VAL A 2 -15.97 12.29 -1.05
C VAL A 2 -16.24 12.11 0.45
N ALA A 3 -15.29 11.57 1.22
CA ALA A 3 -15.32 11.54 2.68
C ALA A 3 -13.98 12.04 3.24
N SER A 4 -14.01 13.09 4.08
CA SER A 4 -12.82 13.65 4.75
C SER A 4 -13.00 13.63 6.27
N ILE A 5 -11.90 13.41 7.00
CA ILE A 5 -11.90 13.43 8.47
C ILE A 5 -11.03 14.60 8.92
N GLY A 6 -11.66 15.61 9.51
CA GLY A 6 -10.99 16.78 10.11
C GLY A 6 -10.87 16.65 11.63
N ALA A 7 -9.77 17.17 12.18
CA ALA A 7 -9.67 17.41 13.62
C ALA A 7 -10.36 18.73 13.98
N LEU A 8 -11.16 18.74 15.04
CA LEU A 8 -11.65 19.99 15.62
C LEU A 8 -10.61 20.53 16.60
N ALA A 9 -10.10 21.74 16.34
CA ALA A 9 -9.14 22.40 17.19
C ALA A 9 -9.78 23.01 18.45
N SER A 10 -11.06 23.41 18.39
CA SER A 10 -11.79 23.98 19.52
C SER A 10 -13.32 23.77 19.40
N SER A 11 -14.04 23.93 20.51
CA SER A 11 -15.51 23.98 20.52
C SER A 11 -16.02 25.12 19.65
N SER A 12 -15.37 26.28 19.67
CA SER A 12 -15.68 27.43 18.81
C SER A 12 -15.58 27.13 17.32
N GLN A 13 -14.60 26.30 16.90
CA GLN A 13 -14.52 25.84 15.52
C GLN A 13 -15.71 24.94 15.16
N GLY A 14 -16.16 24.09 16.09
CA GLY A 14 -17.37 23.28 15.89
C GLY A 14 -18.64 24.14 15.80
N VAL A 15 -18.81 25.10 16.70
CA VAL A 15 -19.93 26.05 16.67
C VAL A 15 -19.92 26.90 15.40
N SER A 16 -18.75 27.15 14.80
CA SER A 16 -18.69 27.86 13.52
C SER A 16 -19.38 27.14 12.37
N TYR A 17 -19.65 25.82 12.44
CA TYR A 17 -20.50 25.15 11.44
C TYR A 17 -21.96 25.61 11.53
N TYR A 18 -22.37 26.06 12.71
CA TYR A 18 -23.67 26.68 12.96
C TYR A 18 -23.73 28.14 12.44
N GLU A 19 -22.59 28.84 12.45
CA GLU A 19 -22.47 30.29 12.18
C GLU A 19 -21.92 30.65 10.78
N ARG A 20 -21.33 29.69 10.04
CA ARG A 20 -20.50 30.01 8.85
C ARG A 20 -21.23 30.33 7.57
N ASP A 21 -22.53 30.11 7.54
CA ASP A 21 -23.37 30.58 6.47
C ASP A 21 -24.15 31.76 7.02
N GLY A 22 -23.64 32.98 6.78
CA GLY A 22 -24.29 34.25 7.11
C GLY A 22 -25.65 34.46 6.43
N TYR A 23 -26.20 33.40 5.82
CA TYR A 23 -27.51 33.33 5.18
C TYR A 23 -28.60 32.86 6.11
N TYR A 24 -28.24 32.06 7.12
CA TYR A 24 -29.19 31.53 8.06
C TYR A 24 -29.09 32.32 9.36
N ALA A 25 -30.14 33.08 9.68
CA ALA A 25 -30.29 33.58 11.04
C ALA A 25 -30.30 32.39 12.01
N ARG A 26 -29.82 32.58 13.25
CA ARG A 26 -29.91 31.58 14.33
C ARG A 26 -31.34 31.03 14.53
N ASP A 27 -32.33 31.74 13.99
CA ASP A 27 -33.76 31.45 14.02
C ASP A 27 -34.40 31.04 12.69
N ASP A 28 -33.64 30.77 11.64
CA ASP A 28 -34.18 30.29 10.36
C ASP A 28 -34.73 28.85 10.46
N PRO A 29 -36.04 28.61 10.19
CA PRO A 29 -36.65 27.29 10.19
C PRO A 29 -35.97 26.27 9.25
N GLU A 30 -35.46 26.70 8.10
CA GLU A 30 -34.80 25.81 7.13
C GLU A 30 -33.40 25.38 7.59
N HIS A 31 -32.66 26.26 8.28
CA HIS A 31 -31.36 25.93 8.86
C HIS A 31 -31.49 24.91 9.99
N ARG A 32 -32.49 25.10 10.85
CA ARG A 32 -32.81 24.12 11.90
C ARG A 32 -33.19 22.79 11.27
N ALA A 33 -33.94 22.79 10.17
CA ALA A 33 -34.29 21.58 9.41
C ALA A 33 -33.09 20.92 8.69
N ALA A 34 -32.01 21.66 8.43
CA ALA A 34 -30.77 21.17 7.82
C ALA A 34 -29.74 20.63 8.84
N SER A 35 -30.07 20.66 10.13
CA SER A 35 -29.26 20.09 11.21
C SER A 35 -30.00 18.94 11.91
N GLU A 36 -29.30 17.88 12.30
CA GLU A 36 -29.92 16.75 12.99
C GLU A 36 -28.94 16.05 13.94
N TRP A 37 -29.42 15.73 15.15
CA TRP A 37 -28.76 14.78 16.06
C TRP A 37 -28.94 13.34 15.59
N THR A 38 -27.84 12.58 15.57
CA THR A 38 -27.83 11.16 15.20
C THR A 38 -26.90 10.35 16.09
N GLY A 39 -27.07 9.03 16.03
CA GLY A 39 -26.41 8.06 16.91
C GLY A 39 -27.25 7.70 18.14
N ARG A 40 -27.10 6.46 18.60
CA ARG A 40 -27.82 5.93 19.77
C ARG A 40 -27.42 6.63 21.06
N GLY A 41 -26.21 7.19 21.13
CA GLY A 41 -25.76 7.94 22.29
C GLY A 41 -26.48 9.29 22.39
N ALA A 42 -26.74 9.94 21.26
CA ALA A 42 -27.56 11.14 21.21
C ALA A 42 -29.00 10.83 21.66
N ALA A 43 -29.59 9.74 21.16
CA ALA A 43 -30.92 9.29 21.57
C ALA A 43 -31.01 8.99 23.08
N ASP A 44 -30.00 8.33 23.66
CA ASP A 44 -29.91 8.06 25.11
C ASP A 44 -29.88 9.36 25.95
N LEU A 45 -29.37 10.45 25.38
CA LEU A 45 -29.34 11.78 26.00
C LEU A 45 -30.62 12.60 25.73
N GLY A 46 -31.61 12.02 25.03
CA GLY A 46 -32.80 12.74 24.57
C GLY A 46 -32.53 13.76 23.47
N LEU A 47 -31.34 13.73 22.86
CA LEU A 47 -30.96 14.61 21.76
C LEU A 47 -31.52 14.04 20.46
N SER A 48 -32.53 14.71 19.90
CA SER A 48 -33.18 14.31 18.65
C SER A 48 -33.66 15.55 17.89
N GLY A 49 -33.81 15.42 16.56
CA GLY A 49 -34.20 16.54 15.71
C GLY A 49 -33.10 17.60 15.57
N PRO A 50 -33.48 18.87 15.31
CA PRO A 50 -32.56 19.99 15.13
C PRO A 50 -31.55 20.14 16.26
N VAL A 51 -30.33 20.55 15.92
CA VAL A 51 -29.22 20.65 16.87
C VAL A 51 -29.28 21.98 17.61
N ASP A 52 -29.48 22.01 18.93
CA ASP A 52 -29.34 23.28 19.67
C ASP A 52 -27.87 23.73 19.76
N PRO A 53 -27.51 24.99 19.41
CA PRO A 53 -26.11 25.46 19.41
C PRO A 53 -25.42 25.41 20.77
N ASP A 54 -26.16 25.74 21.84
CA ASP A 54 -25.60 25.84 23.18
C ASP A 54 -25.39 24.43 23.76
N VAL A 55 -26.35 23.52 23.53
CA VAL A 55 -26.19 22.09 23.85
C VAL A 55 -25.04 21.48 23.05
N PHE A 56 -24.94 21.78 21.76
CA PHE A 56 -23.87 21.28 20.90
C PHE A 56 -22.49 21.75 21.38
N LYS A 57 -22.36 23.04 21.71
CA LYS A 57 -21.13 23.58 22.31
C LYS A 57 -20.77 22.86 23.60
N ALA A 58 -21.74 22.63 24.50
CA ALA A 58 -21.51 21.93 25.76
C ALA A 58 -21.01 20.49 25.53
N VAL A 59 -21.60 19.76 24.58
CA VAL A 59 -21.18 18.41 24.18
C VAL A 59 -19.73 18.42 23.68
N LEU A 60 -19.35 19.40 22.83
CA LEU A 60 -17.98 19.55 22.33
C LEU A 60 -16.96 19.97 23.40
N GLU A 61 -17.40 20.55 24.52
CA GLU A 61 -16.56 20.86 25.68
C GLU A 61 -16.43 19.68 26.66
N GLY A 62 -17.06 18.56 26.31
CA GLY A 62 -17.04 17.30 27.04
C GLY A 62 -18.12 17.19 28.11
N THR A 63 -19.09 18.11 28.18
CA THR A 63 -20.19 18.09 29.15
C THR A 63 -21.27 17.12 28.69
N VAL A 64 -21.61 16.14 29.54
CA VAL A 64 -22.67 15.17 29.27
C VAL A 64 -24.03 15.81 29.61
N PRO A 65 -24.95 15.97 28.64
CA PRO A 65 -26.23 16.66 28.85
C PRO A 65 -27.31 15.72 29.42
N ASP A 66 -27.01 15.03 30.53
CA ASP A 66 -27.92 14.12 31.22
C ASP A 66 -28.33 14.63 32.63
N GLY A 67 -27.94 15.86 32.97
CA GLY A 67 -28.18 16.47 34.29
C GLY A 67 -27.21 16.02 35.39
N SER A 68 -26.28 15.09 35.11
CA SER A 68 -25.30 14.61 36.11
C SER A 68 -24.19 15.61 36.42
N GLY A 69 -23.97 16.60 35.55
CA GLY A 69 -22.80 17.48 35.59
C GLY A 69 -21.48 16.80 35.22
N GLN A 70 -21.52 15.57 34.69
CA GLN A 70 -20.33 14.85 34.27
C GLN A 70 -19.62 15.60 33.12
N ARG A 71 -18.30 15.73 33.25
CA ARG A 71 -17.42 16.29 32.20
C ARG A 71 -16.30 15.33 31.85
N LEU A 72 -16.18 14.99 30.56
CA LEU A 72 -15.16 14.09 30.01
C LEU A 72 -13.86 14.85 29.71
N GLY A 73 -12.72 14.20 29.91
CA GLY A 73 -11.41 14.71 29.52
C GLY A 73 -10.31 14.26 30.48
N ARG A 74 -9.05 14.55 30.13
CA ARG A 74 -7.92 14.28 30.99
C ARG A 74 -7.85 15.34 32.09
N ARG A 75 -7.80 14.92 33.35
CA ARG A 75 -7.52 15.84 34.46
C ARG A 75 -6.05 16.26 34.43
N GLU A 76 -5.82 17.56 34.39
CA GLU A 76 -4.51 18.17 34.49
C GLU A 76 -4.13 18.43 35.96
N ARG A 77 -2.85 18.73 36.21
CA ARG A 77 -2.33 18.87 37.58
C ARG A 77 -2.90 20.08 38.32
N ASP A 78 -3.38 21.07 37.58
CA ASP A 78 -4.04 22.27 38.07
C ASP A 78 -5.55 22.06 38.36
N GLY A 79 -6.08 20.86 38.13
CA GLY A 79 -7.49 20.54 38.28
C GLY A 79 -8.35 20.82 37.03
N GLY A 80 -7.75 21.36 35.97
CA GLY A 80 -8.41 21.56 34.67
C GLY A 80 -8.76 20.24 33.99
N ILE A 81 -9.80 20.25 33.15
CA ILE A 81 -10.17 19.12 32.30
C ILE A 81 -9.84 19.45 30.85
N ASN A 82 -8.87 18.74 30.30
CA ASN A 82 -8.49 18.85 28.91
C ASN A 82 -9.28 17.83 28.07
N HIS A 83 -10.27 18.33 27.33
CA HIS A 83 -11.12 17.56 26.45
C HIS A 83 -10.81 17.91 24.99
N ARG A 84 -10.68 16.88 24.14
CA ARG A 84 -10.62 17.07 22.68
C ARG A 84 -12.05 17.07 22.14
N PRO A 85 -12.51 18.07 21.37
CA PRO A 85 -13.92 18.20 21.00
C PRO A 85 -14.50 17.02 20.19
N GLY A 86 -13.74 16.50 19.23
CA GLY A 86 -14.24 15.46 18.34
C GLY A 86 -13.60 15.49 16.96
N ARG A 87 -14.28 14.86 16.01
CA ARG A 87 -13.88 14.77 14.60
C ARG A 87 -15.03 15.19 13.69
N ASP A 88 -14.71 15.89 12.62
CA ASP A 88 -15.66 16.18 11.55
C ASP A 88 -15.47 15.16 10.43
N LEU A 89 -16.50 14.36 10.16
CA LEU A 89 -16.58 13.48 9.01
C LEU A 89 -17.49 14.13 7.96
N THR A 90 -16.87 14.75 6.95
CA THR A 90 -17.62 15.45 5.91
C THR A 90 -17.89 14.53 4.71
N PHE A 91 -19.16 14.42 4.31
CA PHE A 91 -19.60 13.72 3.10
C PHE A 91 -19.97 14.72 2.02
N SER A 92 -19.28 14.70 0.89
CA SER A 92 -19.53 15.62 -0.23
C SER A 92 -20.11 14.88 -1.43
N ALA A 93 -21.28 15.32 -1.90
CA ALA A 93 -21.90 14.76 -3.09
C ALA A 93 -21.08 15.11 -4.35
N PRO A 94 -21.14 14.28 -5.41
CA PRO A 94 -20.59 14.64 -6.71
C PRO A 94 -21.17 15.96 -7.24
N LYS A 95 -20.43 16.63 -8.12
CA LYS A 95 -20.86 17.94 -8.61
C LYS A 95 -22.15 17.84 -9.42
N SER A 96 -22.28 16.83 -10.27
CA SER A 96 -23.53 16.58 -11.03
C SER A 96 -24.74 16.35 -10.13
N VAL A 97 -24.55 15.72 -8.97
CA VAL A 97 -25.61 15.50 -7.97
C VAL A 97 -26.01 16.83 -7.32
N SER A 98 -25.03 17.67 -6.99
CA SER A 98 -25.28 19.02 -6.49
C SER A 98 -26.05 19.87 -7.51
N LEU A 99 -25.72 19.76 -8.80
CA LEU A 99 -26.43 20.46 -9.88
C LEU A 99 -27.87 19.97 -10.05
N ALA A 100 -28.11 18.66 -10.03
CA ALA A 100 -29.46 18.11 -10.12
C ALA A 100 -30.35 18.56 -8.95
N SER A 101 -29.79 18.60 -7.74
CA SER A 101 -30.51 19.04 -6.54
C SER A 101 -30.75 20.55 -6.49
N LEU A 102 -29.69 21.35 -6.66
CA LEU A 102 -29.71 22.78 -6.34
C LEU A 102 -30.02 23.68 -7.54
N VAL A 103 -29.62 23.26 -8.74
CA VAL A 103 -29.92 24.02 -9.98
C VAL A 103 -31.16 23.46 -10.67
N GLY A 104 -31.31 22.14 -10.66
CA GLY A 104 -32.50 21.46 -11.18
C GLY A 104 -33.70 21.48 -10.22
N GLY A 105 -33.49 21.84 -8.95
CA GLY A 105 -34.56 21.94 -7.95
C GLY A 105 -35.14 20.60 -7.49
N ASP A 106 -34.45 19.46 -7.70
CA ASP A 106 -34.94 18.15 -7.27
C ASP A 106 -34.63 17.87 -5.80
N GLU A 107 -35.52 18.25 -4.90
CA GLU A 107 -35.39 18.06 -3.44
C GLU A 107 -35.22 16.58 -3.05
N ARG A 108 -35.76 15.65 -3.85
CA ARG A 108 -35.63 14.20 -3.60
C ARG A 108 -34.17 13.75 -3.62
N VAL A 109 -33.31 14.46 -4.37
CA VAL A 109 -31.87 14.20 -4.41
C VAL A 109 -31.21 14.53 -3.08
N ALA A 110 -31.59 15.65 -2.45
CA ALA A 110 -31.08 16.03 -1.13
C ALA A 110 -31.48 15.00 -0.05
N GLU A 111 -32.70 14.48 -0.11
CA GLU A 111 -33.12 13.40 0.79
C GLU A 111 -32.34 12.10 0.59
N VAL A 112 -32.07 11.72 -0.67
CA VAL A 112 -31.23 10.55 -0.97
C VAL A 112 -29.83 10.74 -0.39
N HIS A 113 -29.26 11.95 -0.52
CA HIS A 113 -27.98 12.30 0.09
C HIS A 113 -28.01 12.11 1.61
N ASP A 114 -29.01 12.66 2.31
CA ASP A 114 -29.11 12.52 3.76
C ASP A 114 -29.29 11.07 4.20
N ARG A 115 -30.10 10.28 3.47
CA ARG A 115 -30.23 8.84 3.72
C ARG A 115 -28.89 8.10 3.55
N ALA A 116 -28.11 8.45 2.53
CA ALA A 116 -26.80 7.86 2.31
C ALA A 116 -25.80 8.23 3.43
N VAL A 117 -25.83 9.47 3.93
CA VAL A 117 -25.05 9.91 5.09
C VAL A 117 -25.44 9.12 6.34
N ARG A 118 -26.73 9.04 6.66
CA ARG A 118 -27.23 8.27 7.81
C ARG A 118 -26.81 6.80 7.73
N LYS A 119 -26.90 6.16 6.56
CA LYS A 119 -26.44 4.77 6.38
C LYS A 119 -24.95 4.59 6.66
N ALA A 120 -24.11 5.54 6.26
CA ALA A 120 -22.68 5.50 6.56
C ALA A 120 -22.40 5.68 8.07
N LEU A 121 -23.10 6.61 8.73
CA LEU A 121 -22.96 6.86 10.18
C LEU A 121 -23.48 5.69 11.02
N ASP A 122 -24.61 5.08 10.63
CA ASP A 122 -25.14 3.87 11.26
C ASP A 122 -24.15 2.72 11.20
N TRP A 123 -23.50 2.54 10.03
CA TRP A 123 -22.47 1.53 9.88
C TRP A 123 -21.25 1.86 10.77
N PHE A 124 -20.83 3.12 10.83
CA PHE A 124 -19.73 3.56 11.70
C PHE A 124 -20.02 3.25 13.18
N GLU A 125 -21.19 3.64 13.68
CA GLU A 125 -21.56 3.40 15.08
C GLU A 125 -21.58 1.91 15.43
N ARG A 126 -22.11 1.06 14.53
CA ARG A 126 -22.21 -0.39 14.77
C ARG A 126 -20.86 -1.11 14.70
N ASN A 127 -19.95 -0.68 13.83
CA ASN A 127 -18.78 -1.48 13.46
C ASN A 127 -17.42 -0.86 13.81
N ALA A 128 -17.36 0.45 14.05
CA ALA A 128 -16.10 1.19 14.14
C ALA A 128 -16.03 2.20 15.31
N ALA A 129 -17.13 2.45 16.03
CA ALA A 129 -17.11 3.24 17.24
C ALA A 129 -16.49 2.45 18.40
N GLU A 130 -15.32 2.90 18.87
CA GLU A 130 -14.54 2.25 19.92
C GLU A 130 -14.13 3.21 21.03
N THR A 131 -13.93 2.70 22.23
CA THR A 131 -13.30 3.41 23.35
C THR A 131 -12.09 2.64 23.85
N ARG A 132 -11.11 3.35 24.42
CA ARG A 132 -10.01 2.73 25.19
C ARG A 132 -10.47 2.50 26.62
N MET A 133 -10.21 1.32 27.16
CA MET A 133 -10.48 0.98 28.55
C MET A 133 -9.41 0.07 29.11
N LYS A 134 -9.22 0.11 30.44
CA LYS A 134 -8.33 -0.83 31.12
C LYS A 134 -9.07 -2.16 31.28
N ASP A 135 -8.47 -3.24 30.79
CA ASP A 135 -8.98 -4.60 30.99
C ASP A 135 -8.88 -4.93 32.49
N PRO A 136 -9.99 -5.24 33.17
CA PRO A 136 -9.96 -5.55 34.60
C PRO A 136 -9.15 -6.80 34.94
N ALA A 137 -9.01 -7.74 34.00
CA ALA A 137 -8.34 -9.02 34.23
C ALA A 137 -6.83 -8.92 34.05
N THR A 138 -6.36 -8.21 33.02
CA THR A 138 -4.92 -8.12 32.71
C THR A 138 -4.29 -6.80 33.14
N GLY A 139 -5.10 -5.76 33.35
CA GLY A 139 -4.64 -4.40 33.60
C GLY A 139 -4.16 -3.67 32.35
N ASP A 140 -4.23 -4.29 31.17
CA ASP A 140 -3.79 -3.69 29.90
C ASP A 140 -4.83 -2.72 29.34
N ILE A 141 -4.40 -1.76 28.53
CA ILE A 141 -5.33 -0.89 27.80
C ILE A 141 -5.81 -1.63 26.56
N VAL A 142 -7.10 -1.97 26.53
CA VAL A 142 -7.78 -2.60 25.40
C VAL A 142 -8.77 -1.64 24.75
N ARG A 143 -9.07 -1.88 23.48
CA ARG A 143 -10.15 -1.19 22.76
C ARG A 143 -11.39 -2.07 22.80
N ARG A 144 -12.56 -1.46 23.02
CA ARG A 144 -13.86 -2.14 22.93
C ARG A 144 -14.76 -1.39 21.97
N GLY A 145 -15.38 -2.14 21.06
CA GLY A 145 -16.33 -1.65 20.06
C GLY A 145 -17.76 -1.53 20.57
N SER A 146 -18.71 -1.47 19.63
CA SER A 146 -20.16 -1.38 19.88
C SER A 146 -20.59 -0.16 20.71
N GLN A 147 -19.82 0.93 20.65
CA GLN A 147 -20.12 2.12 21.43
C GLN A 147 -21.28 2.92 20.81
N LYS A 148 -22.15 3.47 21.66
CA LYS A 148 -23.20 4.42 21.24
C LYS A 148 -22.57 5.80 21.05
N THR A 149 -22.79 6.42 19.91
CA THR A 149 -22.15 7.69 19.50
C THR A 149 -23.10 8.88 19.64
N VAL A 150 -22.52 10.07 19.83
CA VAL A 150 -23.22 11.35 19.79
C VAL A 150 -22.70 12.12 18.58
N ILE A 151 -23.55 12.31 17.57
CA ILE A 151 -23.15 12.92 16.30
C ILE A 151 -24.14 14.03 15.96
N ALA A 152 -23.63 15.21 15.61
CA ALA A 152 -24.42 16.29 15.03
C ALA A 152 -24.14 16.38 13.53
N THR A 153 -25.17 16.44 12.70
CA THR A 153 -25.03 16.58 11.24
C THR A 153 -25.51 17.95 10.79
N PHE A 154 -24.79 18.56 9.84
CA PHE A 154 -25.11 19.87 9.27
C PHE A 154 -24.98 19.79 7.75
N ARG A 155 -26.12 19.92 7.05
CA ARG A 155 -26.16 19.90 5.58
C ARG A 155 -25.97 21.31 5.04
N HIS A 156 -25.05 21.47 4.11
CA HIS A 156 -24.76 22.70 3.39
C HIS A 156 -24.92 22.49 1.88
N ASP A 157 -25.23 23.56 1.17
CA ASP A 157 -25.53 23.57 -0.27
C ASP A 157 -24.56 24.42 -1.10
N THR A 158 -23.70 25.21 -0.47
CA THR A 158 -22.76 26.11 -1.16
C THR A 158 -21.31 25.78 -0.85
N SER A 159 -20.46 25.95 -1.87
CA SER A 159 -19.02 25.98 -1.67
C SER A 159 -18.58 27.34 -1.13
N ARG A 160 -17.29 27.47 -0.77
CA ARG A 160 -16.73 28.78 -0.41
C ARG A 160 -16.76 29.80 -1.54
N ASN A 161 -16.72 29.34 -2.78
CA ASN A 161 -16.80 30.19 -3.97
C ASN A 161 -18.23 30.42 -4.42
N LEU A 162 -19.20 30.06 -3.57
CA LEU A 162 -20.62 30.13 -3.86
C LEU A 162 -21.06 29.24 -5.04
N ASP A 163 -20.23 28.27 -5.48
CA ASP A 163 -20.69 27.20 -6.38
C ASP A 163 -21.70 26.27 -5.67
N PRO A 164 -22.64 25.63 -6.39
CA PRO A 164 -23.52 24.60 -5.84
C PRO A 164 -22.72 23.40 -5.35
N ALA A 165 -22.78 23.08 -4.06
CA ALA A 165 -22.03 22.00 -3.43
C ALA A 165 -22.80 21.39 -2.25
N LEU A 166 -23.55 20.32 -2.53
CA LEU A 166 -24.26 19.57 -1.52
C LEU A 166 -23.27 18.73 -0.69
N HIS A 167 -23.18 18.99 0.61
CA HIS A 167 -22.33 18.25 1.53
C HIS A 167 -22.90 18.26 2.95
N THR A 168 -22.50 17.27 3.76
CA THR A 168 -22.88 17.20 5.17
C THR A 168 -21.64 17.08 6.05
N HIS A 169 -21.51 17.99 7.01
CA HIS A 169 -20.56 17.87 8.10
C HIS A 169 -21.16 17.01 9.20
N SER A 170 -20.58 15.85 9.46
CA SER A 170 -20.99 14.96 10.55
C SER A 170 -19.99 15.06 11.69
N VAL A 171 -20.29 15.92 12.67
CA VAL A 171 -19.45 16.16 13.83
C VAL A 171 -19.66 15.04 14.85
N ILE A 172 -18.70 14.14 14.92
CA ILE A 172 -18.64 13.04 15.89
C ILE A 172 -18.00 13.59 17.16
N ALA A 173 -18.80 13.74 18.22
CA ALA A 173 -18.31 14.19 19.52
C ALA A 173 -17.32 13.16 20.08
N ASN A 174 -16.32 13.63 20.83
CA ASN A 174 -15.40 12.74 21.54
C ASN A 174 -16.04 12.17 22.84
N MET A 175 -17.25 11.64 22.68
CA MET A 175 -18.16 11.21 23.72
C MET A 175 -18.93 9.99 23.21
N VAL A 176 -18.71 8.86 23.86
CA VAL A 176 -19.38 7.61 23.55
C VAL A 176 -19.83 6.90 24.82
N LYS A 177 -20.93 6.14 24.73
CA LYS A 177 -21.47 5.37 25.82
C LYS A 177 -21.28 3.88 25.56
N GLY A 178 -20.64 3.19 26.51
CA GLY A 178 -20.45 1.75 26.45
C GLY A 178 -21.67 0.97 26.91
N GLU A 179 -21.63 -0.36 26.75
CA GLU A 179 -22.64 -1.29 27.28
C GLU A 179 -22.73 -1.26 28.81
N ASP A 180 -21.66 -0.82 29.48
CA ASP A 180 -21.65 -0.58 30.93
C ASP A 180 -22.30 0.75 31.33
N GLU A 181 -22.98 1.40 30.38
CA GLU A 181 -23.71 2.66 30.51
C GLU A 181 -22.84 3.85 30.95
N LYS A 182 -21.51 3.73 30.85
CA LYS A 182 -20.55 4.80 31.20
C LYS A 182 -20.10 5.57 29.97
N TRP A 183 -20.02 6.89 30.14
CA TRP A 183 -19.48 7.82 29.15
C TRP A 183 -17.95 7.85 29.14
N ARG A 184 -17.37 7.77 27.94
CA ARG A 184 -15.92 7.80 27.70
C ARG A 184 -15.58 8.54 26.40
N SER A 185 -14.28 8.76 26.19
CA SER A 185 -13.76 9.35 24.95
C SER A 185 -13.63 8.31 23.83
N LEU A 186 -13.94 8.74 22.60
CA LEU A 186 -13.83 7.94 21.38
C LEU A 186 -12.35 7.68 21.03
N SER A 187 -12.06 6.45 20.61
CA SER A 187 -10.80 6.10 19.96
C SER A 187 -10.88 6.34 18.46
N ASN A 188 -9.90 7.04 17.89
CA ASN A 188 -9.95 7.44 16.48
C ASN A 188 -9.42 6.36 15.51
N GLU A 189 -8.71 5.33 15.99
CA GLU A 189 -7.97 4.44 15.08
C GLU A 189 -8.88 3.71 14.10
N ARG A 190 -10.00 3.14 14.56
CA ARG A 190 -10.93 2.40 13.69
C ARG A 190 -11.78 3.30 12.81
N LEU A 191 -12.04 4.55 13.22
CA LEU A 191 -12.63 5.58 12.37
C LEU A 191 -11.73 5.87 11.16
N TYR A 192 -10.43 6.11 11.38
CA TYR A 192 -9.48 6.34 10.29
C TYR A 192 -9.29 5.10 9.41
N ALA A 193 -9.21 3.91 10.01
CA ALA A 193 -9.12 2.65 9.26
C ALA A 193 -10.35 2.39 8.36
N SER A 194 -11.53 2.87 8.78
CA SER A 194 -12.78 2.68 8.05
C SER A 194 -13.12 3.81 7.06
N LYS A 195 -12.33 4.89 7.00
CA LYS A 195 -12.59 6.08 6.15
C LYS A 195 -12.93 5.72 4.70
N MET A 196 -12.16 4.80 4.10
CA MET A 196 -12.37 4.39 2.70
C MET A 196 -13.67 3.62 2.51
N LEU A 197 -14.02 2.74 3.46
CA LEU A 197 -15.29 2.00 3.44
C LEU A 197 -16.47 2.95 3.63
N LEU A 198 -16.44 3.85 4.61
CA LEU A 198 -17.49 4.83 4.85
C LEU A 198 -17.76 5.68 3.60
N GLY A 199 -16.70 6.14 2.93
CA GLY A 199 -16.83 6.85 1.67
C GLY A 199 -17.42 5.99 0.55
N ALA A 200 -17.00 4.73 0.41
CA ALA A 200 -17.53 3.82 -0.62
C ALA A 200 -19.00 3.45 -0.36
N LEU A 201 -19.38 3.24 0.90
CA LEU A 201 -20.74 2.99 1.34
C LEU A 201 -21.66 4.17 1.03
N TYR A 202 -21.28 5.39 1.44
CA TYR A 202 -22.03 6.60 1.12
C TYR A 202 -22.25 6.73 -0.39
N ARG A 203 -21.20 6.55 -1.22
CA ARG A 203 -21.33 6.64 -2.68
C ARG A 203 -22.25 5.57 -3.25
N SER A 204 -22.15 4.34 -2.76
CA SER A 204 -22.99 3.24 -3.25
C SER A 204 -24.46 3.48 -2.91
N GLU A 205 -24.77 3.91 -1.67
CA GLU A 205 -26.14 4.23 -1.26
C GLU A 205 -26.70 5.46 -2.00
N LEU A 206 -25.87 6.50 -2.21
CA LEU A 206 -26.24 7.68 -3.00
C LEU A 206 -26.56 7.28 -4.45
N ALA A 207 -25.67 6.51 -5.10
CA ALA A 207 -25.89 6.03 -6.47
C ALA A 207 -27.15 5.17 -6.58
N LYS A 208 -27.38 4.26 -5.61
CA LYS A 208 -28.57 3.42 -5.57
C LYS A 208 -29.85 4.24 -5.48
N GLY A 209 -29.89 5.23 -4.59
CA GLY A 209 -31.05 6.10 -4.44
C GLY A 209 -31.30 6.96 -5.68
N LEU A 210 -30.25 7.51 -6.29
CA LEU A 210 -30.33 8.28 -7.54
C LEU A 210 -30.85 7.43 -8.70
N MET A 211 -30.40 6.19 -8.83
CA MET A 211 -30.92 5.24 -9.82
C MET A 211 -32.42 4.97 -9.60
N GLY A 212 -32.85 4.85 -8.34
CA GLY A 212 -34.27 4.72 -7.99
C GLY A 212 -35.11 5.96 -8.33
N LEU A 213 -34.50 7.14 -8.34
CA LEU A 213 -35.12 8.38 -8.83
C LEU A 213 -35.06 8.51 -10.36
N GLY A 214 -34.54 7.51 -11.07
CA GLY A 214 -34.44 7.49 -12.53
C GLY A 214 -33.20 8.20 -13.10
N TYR A 215 -32.21 8.56 -12.29
CA TYR A 215 -30.93 9.10 -12.80
C TYR A 215 -30.01 7.97 -13.32
N GLY A 216 -29.36 8.21 -14.46
CA GLY A 216 -28.27 7.36 -14.93
C GLY A 216 -26.97 7.69 -14.18
N ILE A 217 -26.13 6.70 -13.93
CA ILE A 217 -24.87 6.84 -13.20
C ILE A 217 -23.69 6.42 -14.07
N GLU A 218 -22.67 7.28 -14.14
CA GLU A 218 -21.41 7.03 -14.85
C GLU A 218 -20.25 7.04 -13.86
N LYS A 219 -19.62 5.87 -13.66
CA LYS A 219 -18.42 5.74 -12.83
C LYS A 219 -17.24 6.46 -13.49
N THR A 220 -16.56 7.34 -12.75
CA THR A 220 -15.48 8.20 -13.25
C THR A 220 -14.09 7.79 -12.77
N HIS A 221 -13.98 7.01 -11.69
CA HIS A 221 -12.69 6.60 -11.11
C HIS A 221 -12.74 5.22 -10.48
N ALA A 222 -11.58 4.57 -10.35
CA ALA A 222 -11.42 3.23 -9.74
C ALA A 222 -12.04 3.10 -8.34
N ASP A 223 -11.91 4.15 -7.53
CA ASP A 223 -12.39 4.25 -6.15
C ASP A 223 -13.91 4.35 -6.01
N GLY A 224 -14.66 4.30 -7.12
CA GLY A 224 -16.12 4.31 -7.14
C GLY A 224 -16.73 5.70 -7.08
N ARG A 225 -15.95 6.77 -7.36
CA ARG A 225 -16.54 8.06 -7.72
C ARG A 225 -17.32 7.96 -9.03
N PHE A 226 -18.38 8.74 -9.12
CA PHE A 226 -19.32 8.74 -10.25
C PHE A 226 -19.90 10.14 -10.47
N GLU A 227 -20.51 10.36 -11.63
CA GLU A 227 -21.34 11.51 -11.95
C GLU A 227 -22.68 11.04 -12.56
N ILE A 228 -23.70 11.89 -12.58
CA ILE A 228 -24.98 11.64 -13.24
C ILE A 228 -24.80 11.70 -14.76
N SER A 229 -25.30 10.69 -15.46
CA SER A 229 -25.33 10.63 -16.93
C SER A 229 -26.04 11.83 -17.52
N GLY A 230 -25.42 12.45 -18.53
CA GLY A 230 -25.97 13.63 -19.23
C GLY A 230 -25.43 14.97 -18.73
N VAL A 231 -24.64 15.00 -17.64
CA VAL A 231 -23.92 16.20 -17.20
C VAL A 231 -22.51 16.18 -17.79
N SER A 232 -22.20 17.14 -18.67
CA SER A 232 -20.89 17.17 -19.34
C SER A 232 -19.76 17.56 -18.39
N ARG A 233 -18.54 17.10 -18.68
CA ARG A 233 -17.33 17.47 -17.93
C ARG A 233 -17.10 18.98 -17.90
N ARG A 234 -17.37 19.68 -19.01
CA ARG A 234 -17.27 21.15 -19.10
C ARG A 234 -18.17 21.85 -18.07
N VAL A 235 -19.39 21.34 -17.87
CA VAL A 235 -20.33 21.90 -16.89
C VAL A 235 -19.83 21.62 -15.47
N ILE A 236 -19.38 20.40 -15.19
CA ILE A 236 -18.82 20.03 -13.89
C ILE A 236 -17.63 20.92 -13.52
N GLU A 237 -16.70 21.13 -14.45
CA GLU A 237 -15.50 21.95 -14.24
C GLU A 237 -15.87 23.43 -14.02
N ALA A 238 -16.83 23.96 -14.78
CA ALA A 238 -17.29 25.35 -14.65
C ALA A 238 -17.94 25.65 -13.29
N PHE A 239 -18.64 24.69 -12.68
CA PHE A 239 -19.20 24.81 -11.33
C PHE A 239 -18.29 24.25 -10.23
N SER A 240 -17.00 24.02 -10.53
CA SER A 240 -16.00 23.54 -9.58
C SER A 240 -14.85 24.55 -9.42
N THR A 241 -15.18 25.84 -9.37
CA THR A 241 -14.20 26.93 -9.33
C THR A 241 -13.28 26.82 -8.11
N ARG A 242 -13.83 26.43 -6.95
CA ARG A 242 -13.02 26.24 -5.74
C ARG A 242 -11.99 25.13 -5.90
N ARG A 243 -12.39 24.04 -6.55
CA ARG A 243 -11.51 22.91 -6.84
C ARG A 243 -10.40 23.36 -7.79
N ALA A 244 -10.76 24.11 -8.83
CA ALA A 244 -9.81 24.68 -9.79
C ALA A 244 -8.83 25.65 -9.13
N GLU A 245 -9.25 26.50 -8.20
CA GLU A 245 -8.35 27.37 -7.43
C GLU A 245 -7.40 26.59 -6.54
N ILE A 246 -7.88 25.54 -5.86
CA ILE A 246 -7.01 24.70 -5.02
C ILE A 246 -6.00 23.99 -5.90
N GLU A 247 -6.44 23.41 -7.03
CA GLU A 247 -5.57 22.75 -7.99
C GLU A 247 -4.57 23.73 -8.62
N ALA A 248 -5.01 24.94 -8.96
CA ALA A 248 -4.17 26.01 -9.49
C ALA A 248 -3.19 26.54 -8.44
N ALA A 249 -3.60 26.76 -7.19
CA ALA A 249 -2.71 27.19 -6.11
C ALA A 249 -1.73 26.09 -5.70
N VAL A 250 -2.14 24.83 -5.77
CA VAL A 250 -1.25 23.68 -5.63
C VAL A 250 -0.27 23.64 -6.81
N ALA A 251 -0.73 23.88 -8.04
CA ALA A 251 0.11 23.93 -9.23
C ALA A 251 1.06 25.15 -9.26
N GLU A 252 0.61 26.31 -8.80
CA GLU A 252 1.37 27.56 -8.75
C GLU A 252 2.44 27.49 -7.66
N ARG A 253 2.10 26.96 -6.48
CA ARG A 253 3.11 26.61 -5.46
C ARG A 253 4.00 25.46 -5.92
N SER A 254 3.52 24.62 -6.84
CA SER A 254 4.35 23.67 -7.56
C SER A 254 5.32 24.30 -8.55
N THR A 255 5.05 25.51 -9.04
CA THR A 255 5.93 26.27 -9.94
C THR A 255 6.78 27.34 -9.23
N GLU A 256 6.35 27.85 -8.06
CA GLU A 256 7.03 28.89 -7.28
C GLU A 256 7.91 28.36 -6.12
N GLY A 257 8.06 27.04 -5.95
CA GLY A 257 9.08 26.47 -5.05
C GLY A 257 8.72 25.22 -4.24
N VAL A 258 7.60 24.55 -4.50
CA VAL A 258 7.25 23.25 -3.88
C VAL A 258 6.68 22.32 -4.96
N GLY A 259 7.57 21.82 -5.81
CA GLY A 259 7.22 21.02 -6.99
C GLY A 259 6.29 19.84 -6.76
N GLY A 260 5.10 19.90 -7.37
CA GLY A 260 4.40 18.77 -7.97
C GLY A 260 3.80 17.80 -6.97
N THR A 261 2.96 18.30 -6.07
CA THR A 261 2.35 17.47 -5.03
C THR A 261 1.11 16.77 -5.55
N GLU A 262 1.15 15.44 -5.59
CA GLU A 262 -0.03 14.59 -5.62
C GLU A 262 0.08 13.58 -4.47
N GLY A 263 -0.97 13.47 -3.66
CA GLY A 263 -1.13 12.55 -2.52
C GLY A 263 -1.15 13.20 -1.12
N THR A 264 -0.60 12.61 -0.05
CA THR A 264 -0.81 13.12 1.33
C THR A 264 -0.18 14.48 1.57
N ALA A 265 0.99 14.74 0.98
CA ALA A 265 1.60 16.07 0.94
C ALA A 265 0.74 17.04 0.10
N SER A 266 0.17 16.58 -1.03
CA SER A 266 -0.81 17.34 -1.83
C SER A 266 -2.12 17.55 -1.10
N GLN A 267 -2.55 16.65 -0.22
CA GLN A 267 -3.75 16.83 0.60
C GLN A 267 -3.49 17.86 1.67
N ARG A 268 -2.34 17.82 2.36
CA ARG A 268 -1.94 18.88 3.31
C ARG A 268 -1.69 20.21 2.61
N LEU A 269 -1.08 20.21 1.42
CA LEU A 269 -0.87 21.40 0.60
C LEU A 269 -2.15 21.90 -0.04
N ALA A 270 -3.08 21.03 -0.43
CA ALA A 270 -4.41 21.41 -0.89
C ALA A 270 -5.24 21.92 0.28
N GLU A 271 -5.14 21.34 1.47
CA GLU A 271 -5.77 21.83 2.70
C GLU A 271 -5.18 23.19 3.10
N ARG A 272 -3.86 23.36 3.03
CA ARG A 272 -3.16 24.60 3.35
C ARG A 272 -3.34 25.68 2.30
N ALA A 273 -3.25 25.34 1.02
CA ALA A 273 -3.66 26.21 -0.09
C ALA A 273 -5.13 26.56 0.07
N ALA A 274 -5.97 25.61 0.49
CA ALA A 274 -7.37 25.88 0.73
C ALA A 274 -7.61 26.85 1.89
N LEU A 275 -6.73 26.83 2.91
CA LEU A 275 -6.73 27.75 4.04
C LEU A 275 -6.11 29.12 3.70
N MET A 276 -5.13 29.17 2.81
CA MET A 276 -4.37 30.39 2.46
C MET A 276 -5.01 31.20 1.35
N THR A 277 -5.60 30.58 0.32
CA THR A 277 -6.39 31.29 -0.71
C THR A 277 -7.79 31.65 -0.20
N ARG A 278 -7.98 31.63 1.12
CA ARG A 278 -9.27 31.81 1.76
C ARG A 278 -9.62 33.29 1.73
N ALA A 279 -10.41 33.69 0.73
CA ALA A 279 -11.16 34.93 0.79
C ALA A 279 -12.26 34.84 1.87
N ALA A 280 -12.66 35.98 2.44
CA ALA A 280 -13.89 36.05 3.21
C ALA A 280 -15.06 35.64 2.30
N LYS A 281 -15.97 34.79 2.79
CA LYS A 281 -17.22 34.50 2.06
C LYS A 281 -17.93 35.83 1.86
N ARG A 282 -18.37 36.11 0.64
CA ARG A 282 -19.30 37.21 0.36
C ARG A 282 -20.70 36.73 0.70
N ASP A 283 -21.49 37.57 1.35
CA ASP A 283 -22.91 37.31 1.60
C ASP A 283 -23.72 37.75 0.35
N MET A 284 -24.33 36.79 -0.34
CA MET A 284 -25.30 36.91 -1.44
C MET A 284 -26.58 36.12 -1.13
N ASP A 285 -27.74 36.72 -1.36
CA ASP A 285 -29.02 36.05 -1.05
C ASP A 285 -29.22 34.74 -1.86
N ARG A 286 -29.98 33.80 -1.30
CA ARG A 286 -30.15 32.44 -1.86
C ARG A 286 -30.92 32.46 -3.17
N GLU A 287 -31.92 33.32 -3.30
CA GLU A 287 -32.64 33.52 -4.56
C GLU A 287 -31.69 34.08 -5.64
N GLU A 288 -30.86 35.05 -5.29
CA GLU A 288 -29.84 35.61 -6.20
C GLU A 288 -28.80 34.56 -6.64
N LEU A 289 -28.40 33.66 -5.72
CA LEU A 289 -27.48 32.56 -6.02
C LEU A 289 -28.11 31.51 -6.93
N ALA A 290 -29.36 31.11 -6.66
CA ALA A 290 -30.09 30.18 -7.52
C ALA A 290 -30.25 30.73 -8.94
N ASP A 291 -30.62 32.01 -9.06
CA ASP A 291 -30.69 32.74 -10.32
C ASP A 291 -29.35 32.77 -11.06
N ALA A 292 -28.26 33.07 -10.34
CA ALA A 292 -26.92 33.09 -10.91
C ALA A 292 -26.51 31.72 -11.45
N TRP A 293 -26.80 30.64 -10.71
CA TRP A 293 -26.50 29.29 -11.16
C TRP A 293 -27.34 28.87 -12.35
N GLN A 294 -28.62 29.23 -12.39
CA GLN A 294 -29.49 28.95 -13.55
C GLN A 294 -28.99 29.67 -14.81
N ARG A 295 -28.62 30.96 -14.70
CA ARG A 295 -28.03 31.71 -15.82
C ARG A 295 -26.72 31.10 -16.29
N GLN A 296 -25.81 30.76 -15.37
CA GLN A 296 -24.55 30.12 -15.70
C GLN A 296 -24.75 28.74 -16.37
N ALA A 297 -25.75 27.96 -15.93
CA ALA A 297 -26.10 26.69 -16.54
C ALA A 297 -26.62 26.88 -17.98
N ALA A 298 -27.49 27.87 -18.19
CA ALA A 298 -28.01 28.24 -19.51
C ALA A 298 -26.89 28.69 -20.48
N ASP A 299 -25.95 29.51 -20.01
CA ASP A 299 -24.79 29.96 -20.79
C ASP A 299 -23.87 28.81 -21.22
N LEU A 300 -23.83 27.73 -20.43
CA LEU A 300 -23.09 26.51 -20.75
C LEU A 300 -23.89 25.53 -21.63
N GLY A 301 -25.14 25.86 -21.98
CA GLY A 301 -26.06 25.00 -22.72
C GLY A 301 -26.53 23.79 -21.93
N PHE A 302 -26.57 23.89 -20.59
CA PHE A 302 -26.99 22.82 -19.69
C PHE A 302 -28.37 23.10 -19.11
N ASP A 303 -29.35 22.28 -19.51
CA ASP A 303 -30.71 22.33 -18.98
C ASP A 303 -30.88 21.34 -17.81
N ALA A 304 -30.71 21.86 -16.59
CA ALA A 304 -30.89 21.07 -15.37
C ALA A 304 -32.35 20.63 -15.18
N GLY A 305 -33.33 21.43 -15.63
CA GLY A 305 -34.76 21.10 -15.54
C GLY A 305 -35.12 19.91 -16.42
N ALA A 306 -34.60 19.86 -17.66
CA ALA A 306 -34.77 18.72 -18.54
C ALA A 306 -34.11 17.43 -18.00
N LEU A 307 -32.96 17.55 -17.33
CA LEU A 307 -32.31 16.41 -16.67
C LEU A 307 -33.23 15.80 -15.60
N VAL A 308 -33.79 16.65 -14.72
CA VAL A 308 -34.72 16.26 -13.65
C VAL A 308 -36.01 15.68 -14.22
N ALA A 309 -36.64 16.36 -15.18
CA ALA A 309 -37.86 15.90 -15.83
C ALA A 309 -37.66 14.52 -16.51
N GLY A 310 -36.52 14.32 -17.16
CA GLY A 310 -36.15 13.03 -17.74
C GLY A 310 -35.98 11.94 -16.69
N ALA A 311 -35.40 12.25 -15.53
CA ALA A 311 -35.29 11.30 -14.41
C ALA A 311 -36.66 10.95 -13.82
N MET A 312 -37.53 11.95 -13.59
CA MET A 312 -38.92 11.73 -13.15
C MET A 312 -39.69 10.83 -14.10
N ALA A 313 -39.61 11.08 -15.41
CA ALA A 313 -40.28 10.26 -16.41
C ALA A 313 -39.80 8.79 -16.38
N ARG A 314 -38.49 8.56 -16.21
CA ARG A 314 -37.92 7.20 -16.07
C ARG A 314 -38.34 6.52 -14.78
N SER A 315 -38.38 7.24 -13.66
CA SER A 315 -38.85 6.73 -12.37
C SER A 315 -40.31 6.27 -12.44
N VAL A 316 -41.20 7.08 -13.03
CA VAL A 316 -42.62 6.70 -13.23
C VAL A 316 -42.76 5.50 -14.16
N ALA A 317 -41.93 5.40 -15.21
CA ALA A 317 -41.93 4.24 -16.10
C ALA A 317 -41.48 2.95 -15.38
N GLN A 318 -40.47 3.05 -14.52
CA GLN A 318 -39.99 1.91 -13.70
C GLN A 318 -41.03 1.42 -12.71
N ASP A 319 -41.81 2.32 -12.11
CA ASP A 319 -42.91 1.97 -11.20
C ASP A 319 -44.07 1.30 -11.95
N ARG A 320 -44.35 1.73 -13.19
CA ARG A 320 -45.41 1.15 -14.04
C ARG A 320 -45.08 -0.26 -14.55
N ASP A 321 -43.81 -0.56 -14.78
CA ASP A 321 -43.33 -1.91 -15.17
C ASP A 321 -43.16 -2.85 -13.95
N SER A 322 -43.41 -2.40 -12.71
CA SER A 322 -43.21 -3.16 -11.48
C SER A 322 -44.49 -3.60 -10.71
N PRO A 323 -45.64 -3.96 -11.31
CA PRO A 323 -46.74 -4.55 -10.53
C PRO A 323 -46.48 -6.06 -10.33
N HIS A 324 -46.33 -6.47 -9.05
CA HIS A 324 -46.11 -7.83 -8.54
C HIS A 324 -44.64 -8.28 -8.38
N ARG A 325 -43.98 -7.76 -7.35
CA ARG A 325 -42.99 -8.55 -6.60
C ARG A 325 -43.50 -8.72 -5.17
N GLU A 326 -44.27 -9.78 -4.92
CA GLU A 326 -44.51 -10.23 -3.55
C GLU A 326 -43.15 -10.48 -2.85
N PRO A 327 -43.05 -10.22 -1.54
CA PRO A 327 -41.84 -10.55 -0.79
C PRO A 327 -41.63 -12.06 -0.84
N VAL A 328 -40.62 -12.51 -1.58
CA VAL A 328 -40.23 -13.92 -1.60
C VAL A 328 -39.72 -14.27 -0.20
N SER A 329 -40.52 -15.05 0.53
CA SER A 329 -40.12 -15.70 1.77
C SER A 329 -38.83 -16.52 1.55
N PRO A 330 -37.89 -16.50 2.51
CA PRO A 330 -36.59 -17.12 2.32
C PRO A 330 -36.66 -18.61 2.63
N GLU A 331 -37.32 -19.42 1.80
CA GLU A 331 -37.24 -20.89 1.90
C GLU A 331 -38.01 -21.53 0.74
N ARG A 332 -37.29 -21.99 -0.29
CA ARG A 332 -37.61 -23.20 -1.06
C ARG A 332 -36.48 -23.54 -2.02
N ASP A 333 -35.79 -24.62 -1.67
CA ASP A 333 -34.90 -25.38 -2.54
C ASP A 333 -35.60 -25.74 -3.84
N SER A 334 -35.02 -25.37 -4.99
CA SER A 334 -35.22 -26.13 -6.22
C SER A 334 -33.99 -26.05 -7.13
N LYS A 335 -33.69 -27.20 -7.70
CA LYS A 335 -32.46 -27.60 -8.38
C LYS A 335 -32.42 -27.07 -9.82
N ASP A 336 -32.05 -25.82 -10.04
CA ASP A 336 -31.65 -25.35 -11.39
C ASP A 336 -30.48 -24.35 -11.29
N SER A 337 -29.29 -24.90 -11.05
CA SER A 337 -28.11 -24.19 -10.55
C SER A 337 -27.08 -23.77 -11.62
N LYS A 338 -27.45 -23.66 -12.89
CA LYS A 338 -26.51 -23.28 -13.97
C LYS A 338 -26.77 -21.95 -14.67
N GLU A 339 -28.00 -21.48 -14.83
CA GLU A 339 -28.28 -20.16 -15.44
C GLU A 339 -28.34 -19.01 -14.43
N PHE A 340 -28.73 -19.26 -13.18
CA PHE A 340 -28.81 -18.23 -12.12
C PHE A 340 -27.45 -17.73 -11.60
N LYS A 341 -26.34 -18.36 -11.96
CA LYS A 341 -24.99 -17.88 -11.59
C LYS A 341 -24.54 -16.64 -12.38
N ALA A 342 -25.24 -16.29 -13.47
CA ALA A 342 -24.78 -15.24 -14.39
C ALA A 342 -25.15 -13.80 -13.98
N ASN A 343 -25.85 -13.57 -12.87
CA ASN A 343 -26.34 -12.22 -12.49
C ASN A 343 -26.40 -12.00 -10.96
N ASN A 344 -25.34 -12.32 -10.21
CA ASN A 344 -25.22 -11.85 -8.82
C ASN A 344 -24.20 -10.70 -8.72
N PRO A 345 -24.64 -9.42 -8.71
CA PRO A 345 -23.73 -8.28 -8.65
C PRO A 345 -22.80 -8.27 -7.43
N ALA A 346 -23.25 -8.83 -6.29
CA ALA A 346 -22.42 -8.93 -5.10
C ALA A 346 -21.28 -9.95 -5.31
N ALA A 347 -21.56 -11.09 -5.95
CA ALA A 347 -20.53 -12.07 -6.30
C ALA A 347 -19.49 -11.50 -7.27
N GLU A 348 -19.92 -10.79 -8.32
CA GLU A 348 -19.01 -10.13 -9.27
C GLU A 348 -18.14 -9.07 -8.57
N ALA A 349 -18.74 -8.27 -7.68
CA ALA A 349 -18.04 -7.25 -6.91
C ALA A 349 -16.98 -7.86 -5.98
N VAL A 350 -17.32 -8.95 -5.28
CA VAL A 350 -16.40 -9.65 -4.38
C VAL A 350 -15.29 -10.36 -5.18
N ASP A 351 -15.60 -10.97 -6.34
CA ASP A 351 -14.58 -11.55 -7.22
C ASP A 351 -13.54 -10.51 -7.65
N TRP A 352 -14.00 -9.35 -8.11
CA TRP A 352 -13.12 -8.26 -8.51
C TRP A 352 -12.30 -7.75 -7.32
N ALA A 353 -12.94 -7.53 -6.16
CA ALA A 353 -12.27 -7.05 -4.97
C ALA A 353 -11.19 -8.03 -4.45
N VAL A 354 -11.49 -9.34 -4.44
CA VAL A 354 -10.51 -10.38 -4.08
C VAL A 354 -9.35 -10.35 -5.07
N ALA A 355 -9.61 -10.29 -6.37
CA ALA A 355 -8.55 -10.24 -7.38
C ALA A 355 -7.66 -8.98 -7.23
N HIS A 356 -8.26 -7.83 -6.94
CA HIS A 356 -7.53 -6.58 -6.72
C HIS A 356 -6.66 -6.62 -5.45
N ARG A 357 -7.19 -7.08 -4.31
CA ARG A 357 -6.46 -7.12 -3.02
C ARG A 357 -5.39 -8.20 -3.00
N SER A 358 -5.69 -9.40 -3.50
CA SER A 358 -4.78 -10.56 -3.45
C SER A 358 -3.58 -10.48 -4.38
N GLU A 359 -3.53 -9.49 -5.29
CA GLU A 359 -2.36 -9.26 -6.15
C GLU A 359 -1.12 -8.85 -5.35
N ARG A 360 -1.31 -8.00 -4.33
CA ARG A 360 -0.22 -7.43 -3.52
C ARG A 360 -0.21 -7.93 -2.07
N GLU A 361 -1.34 -8.41 -1.57
CA GLU A 361 -1.51 -8.81 -0.17
C GLU A 361 -1.87 -10.29 -0.07
N ALA A 362 -1.06 -11.08 0.66
CA ALA A 362 -1.40 -12.47 0.99
C ALA A 362 -2.55 -12.55 2.01
N VAL A 363 -2.64 -11.54 2.87
CA VAL A 363 -3.66 -11.37 3.91
C VAL A 363 -4.14 -9.93 3.85
N PHE A 364 -5.45 -9.71 3.79
CA PHE A 364 -6.05 -8.40 3.63
C PHE A 364 -7.23 -8.21 4.59
N GLY A 365 -7.46 -6.98 5.06
CA GLY A 365 -8.57 -6.67 5.96
C GLY A 365 -9.93 -6.75 5.26
N ARG A 366 -10.95 -7.27 5.95
CA ARG A 366 -12.32 -7.36 5.44
C ARG A 366 -12.89 -5.99 5.06
N THR A 367 -12.65 -4.95 5.86
CA THR A 367 -13.06 -3.57 5.58
C THR A 367 -12.55 -3.09 4.21
N GLY A 368 -11.29 -3.38 3.88
CA GLY A 368 -10.69 -3.02 2.60
C GLY A 368 -11.29 -3.80 1.43
N LEU A 369 -11.61 -5.07 1.63
CA LEU A 369 -12.29 -5.90 0.64
C LEU A 369 -13.70 -5.37 0.33
N VAL A 370 -14.50 -5.09 1.37
CA VAL A 370 -15.87 -4.57 1.22
C VAL A 370 -15.87 -3.19 0.57
N ALA A 371 -14.93 -2.32 0.94
CA ALA A 371 -14.77 -1.00 0.31
C ALA A 371 -14.48 -1.13 -1.19
N ALA A 372 -13.57 -2.02 -1.58
CA ALA A 372 -13.24 -2.29 -2.98
C ALA A 372 -14.44 -2.87 -3.75
N ALA A 373 -15.21 -3.77 -3.14
CA ALA A 373 -16.40 -4.35 -3.74
C ALA A 373 -17.50 -3.29 -3.98
N LEU A 374 -17.77 -2.42 -3.01
CA LEU A 374 -18.72 -1.30 -3.17
C LEU A 374 -18.25 -0.30 -4.24
N ALA A 375 -16.95 -0.04 -4.29
CA ALA A 375 -16.35 0.87 -5.27
C ALA A 375 -16.38 0.31 -6.71
N TRP A 376 -16.47 -1.02 -6.88
CA TRP A 376 -16.42 -1.65 -8.20
C TRP A 376 -17.53 -1.14 -9.13
N ASN A 377 -18.77 -1.12 -8.65
CA ASN A 377 -19.93 -0.58 -9.36
C ASN A 377 -20.94 0.03 -8.36
N PRO A 378 -20.82 1.34 -8.04
CA PRO A 378 -21.63 2.00 -7.03
C PRO A 378 -23.13 1.84 -7.26
N GLY A 379 -23.85 1.44 -6.21
CA GLY A 379 -25.30 1.29 -6.20
C GLY A 379 -25.84 0.00 -6.79
N ARG A 380 -25.00 -0.85 -7.40
CA ARG A 380 -25.42 -2.13 -7.99
C ARG A 380 -25.57 -3.25 -6.95
N ALA A 381 -24.84 -3.18 -5.83
CA ALA A 381 -24.93 -4.12 -4.72
C ALA A 381 -24.92 -3.37 -3.38
N SER A 382 -25.76 -3.82 -2.43
CA SER A 382 -25.74 -3.30 -1.06
C SER A 382 -24.59 -3.90 -0.25
N ILE A 383 -24.18 -3.21 0.81
CA ILE A 383 -23.19 -3.73 1.75
C ILE A 383 -23.62 -5.08 2.36
N ASP A 384 -24.89 -5.23 2.73
CA ASP A 384 -25.41 -6.49 3.29
C ASP A 384 -25.32 -7.66 2.29
N ALA A 385 -25.50 -7.40 0.98
CA ALA A 385 -25.35 -8.43 -0.04
C ALA A 385 -23.86 -8.82 -0.22
N ILE A 386 -22.97 -7.84 -0.22
CA ILE A 386 -21.52 -8.04 -0.29
C ILE A 386 -21.01 -8.80 0.94
N GLU A 387 -21.43 -8.41 2.15
CA GLU A 387 -21.01 -9.07 3.39
C GLU A 387 -21.53 -10.51 3.48
N ARG A 388 -22.77 -10.78 3.04
CA ARG A 388 -23.30 -12.15 2.92
C ARG A 388 -22.54 -12.99 1.90
N GLU A 389 -22.14 -12.41 0.77
CA GLU A 389 -21.32 -13.08 -0.23
C GLU A 389 -19.91 -13.40 0.32
N VAL A 390 -19.28 -12.47 1.03
CA VAL A 390 -18.01 -12.71 1.73
C VAL A 390 -18.15 -13.86 2.71
N GLU A 391 -19.22 -13.88 3.52
CA GLU A 391 -19.50 -14.95 4.47
C GLU A 391 -19.77 -16.29 3.77
N SER A 392 -20.48 -16.29 2.64
CA SER A 392 -20.71 -17.47 1.81
C SER A 392 -19.38 -18.07 1.32
N ARG A 393 -18.43 -17.22 0.89
CA ARG A 393 -17.10 -17.65 0.45
C ARG A 393 -16.22 -18.20 1.56
N ILE A 394 -16.39 -17.67 2.78
CA ILE A 394 -15.75 -18.21 3.97
C ILE A 394 -16.29 -19.62 4.25
N LYS A 395 -17.62 -19.79 4.24
CA LYS A 395 -18.27 -21.11 4.42
C LYS A 395 -17.92 -22.10 3.31
N ALA A 396 -17.78 -21.63 2.07
CA ALA A 396 -17.37 -22.43 0.93
C ALA A 396 -15.87 -22.78 0.92
N GLY A 397 -15.06 -22.18 1.81
CA GLY A 397 -13.63 -22.42 1.89
C GLY A 397 -12.81 -21.82 0.74
N THR A 398 -13.34 -20.78 0.07
CA THR A 398 -12.58 -20.03 -0.97
C THR A 398 -11.91 -18.78 -0.38
N LEU A 399 -12.48 -18.26 0.70
CA LEU A 399 -11.87 -17.29 1.60
C LEU A 399 -11.71 -17.92 2.98
N HIS A 400 -10.72 -17.47 3.74
CA HIS A 400 -10.46 -17.98 5.08
C HIS A 400 -10.21 -16.84 6.05
N ALA A 401 -10.75 -16.94 7.26
CA ALA A 401 -10.41 -16.05 8.35
C ALA A 401 -8.92 -16.19 8.69
N ALA A 402 -8.25 -15.06 8.83
CA ALA A 402 -6.81 -14.95 9.06
C ALA A 402 -6.57 -14.00 10.23
N ARG A 403 -5.42 -14.14 10.90
CA ARG A 403 -4.98 -13.25 11.97
C ARG A 403 -3.72 -12.52 11.58
N LEU A 404 -3.73 -11.21 11.78
CA LEU A 404 -2.57 -10.35 11.55
C LEU A 404 -2.40 -9.46 12.80
N PRO A 405 -1.25 -9.48 13.49
CA PRO A 405 -1.01 -8.62 14.64
C PRO A 405 -1.29 -7.15 14.31
N GLY A 406 -2.13 -6.51 15.11
CA GLY A 406 -2.51 -5.11 14.91
C GLY A 406 -3.60 -4.85 13.86
N LEU A 407 -4.07 -5.88 13.13
CA LEU A 407 -5.19 -5.76 12.21
C LEU A 407 -6.25 -6.84 12.50
N GLU A 408 -7.41 -6.41 12.97
CA GLU A 408 -8.54 -7.30 13.22
C GLU A 408 -9.29 -7.64 11.91
N ASP A 409 -10.02 -8.76 11.94
CA ASP A 409 -10.90 -9.21 10.85
C ASP A 409 -10.21 -9.28 9.47
N CYS A 410 -9.16 -10.09 9.42
CA CYS A 410 -8.38 -10.34 8.21
C CYS A 410 -8.86 -11.58 7.47
N LEU A 411 -8.63 -11.58 6.17
CA LEU A 411 -8.97 -12.66 5.25
C LEU A 411 -7.76 -13.06 4.41
N THR A 412 -7.73 -14.31 4.00
CA THR A 412 -6.84 -14.81 2.94
C THR A 412 -7.63 -15.69 1.96
N THR A 413 -6.99 -16.10 0.86
CA THR A 413 -7.61 -16.88 -0.22
C THR A 413 -7.11 -18.32 -0.21
N ASP A 414 -7.95 -19.27 -0.63
CA ASP A 414 -7.52 -20.67 -0.82
C ASP A 414 -6.33 -20.77 -1.78
N ARG A 415 -6.31 -19.94 -2.83
CA ARG A 415 -5.18 -19.85 -3.76
C ARG A 415 -3.87 -19.46 -3.08
N ALA A 416 -3.88 -18.45 -2.20
CA ALA A 416 -2.67 -18.05 -1.49
C ALA A 416 -2.14 -19.18 -0.60
N LEU A 417 -3.04 -19.89 0.10
CA LEU A 417 -2.67 -21.06 0.90
C LEU A 417 -2.12 -22.20 0.05
N ALA A 418 -2.76 -22.50 -1.08
CA ALA A 418 -2.31 -23.54 -2.01
C ALA A 418 -0.91 -23.24 -2.55
N ASP A 419 -0.67 -21.99 -2.96
CA ASP A 419 0.62 -21.55 -3.49
C ASP A 419 1.73 -21.65 -2.43
N GLU A 420 1.47 -21.25 -1.19
CA GLU A 420 2.44 -21.38 -0.08
C GLU A 420 2.69 -22.85 0.33
N ARG A 421 1.62 -23.67 0.40
CA ARG A 421 1.72 -25.11 0.70
C ARG A 421 2.56 -25.82 -0.34
N GLU A 422 2.27 -25.58 -1.61
CA GLU A 422 3.00 -26.20 -2.71
C GLU A 422 4.47 -25.76 -2.72
N THR A 423 4.75 -24.47 -2.51
CA THR A 423 6.13 -23.97 -2.42
C THR A 423 6.91 -24.72 -1.34
N THR A 424 6.30 -24.93 -0.17
CA THR A 424 6.90 -25.69 0.93
C THR A 424 7.10 -27.17 0.58
N LEU A 425 6.10 -27.80 -0.04
CA LEU A 425 6.16 -29.20 -0.46
C LEU A 425 7.26 -29.44 -1.50
N LEU A 426 7.40 -28.54 -2.49
CA LEU A 426 8.45 -28.61 -3.50
C LEU A 426 9.85 -28.49 -2.89
N MET A 427 10.04 -27.59 -1.92
CA MET A 427 11.31 -27.49 -1.19
C MET A 427 11.61 -28.79 -0.44
N LYS A 428 10.64 -29.33 0.31
CA LYS A 428 10.79 -30.60 1.04
C LYS A 428 11.07 -31.78 0.09
N ALA A 429 10.38 -31.86 -1.04
CA ALA A 429 10.62 -32.90 -2.05
C ALA A 429 12.03 -32.83 -2.66
N GLY A 430 12.68 -31.66 -2.58
CA GLY A 430 14.08 -31.47 -2.97
C GLY A 430 15.11 -31.88 -1.90
N GLN A 431 14.71 -32.14 -0.65
CA GLN A 431 15.63 -32.55 0.41
C GLN A 431 16.27 -33.91 0.08
N GLY A 432 17.58 -34.02 0.28
CA GLY A 432 18.36 -35.20 -0.12
C GLY A 432 18.42 -35.50 -1.63
N ARG A 433 17.83 -34.66 -2.50
CA ARG A 433 17.81 -34.85 -3.97
C ARG A 433 18.71 -33.87 -4.73
N GLY A 434 19.48 -33.06 -4.03
CA GLY A 434 20.51 -32.20 -4.61
C GLY A 434 21.76 -32.99 -4.99
N THR A 435 22.65 -32.38 -5.77
CA THR A 435 23.96 -32.96 -6.07
C THR A 435 25.04 -32.29 -5.20
N VAL A 436 25.87 -33.10 -4.55
CA VAL A 436 27.05 -32.64 -3.80
C VAL A 436 28.16 -32.33 -4.80
N ALA A 437 28.47 -31.05 -4.99
CA ALA A 437 29.53 -30.62 -5.92
C ALA A 437 30.92 -30.89 -5.33
N MET A 438 31.08 -30.77 -4.01
CA MET A 438 32.33 -30.98 -3.30
C MET A 438 32.07 -31.51 -1.88
N ARG A 439 32.85 -32.52 -1.45
CA ARG A 439 32.74 -33.06 -0.08
C ARG A 439 33.19 -32.01 0.94
N GLY A 440 32.52 -31.93 2.09
CA GLY A 440 32.78 -30.93 3.14
C GLY A 440 34.26 -30.77 3.51
N ARG A 441 34.97 -31.88 3.81
CA ARG A 441 36.42 -31.85 4.13
C ARG A 441 37.27 -31.18 3.05
N ALA A 442 36.91 -31.34 1.78
CA ALA A 442 37.63 -30.73 0.68
C ALA A 442 37.30 -29.23 0.55
N VAL A 443 36.07 -28.83 0.88
CA VAL A 443 35.67 -27.42 0.97
C VAL A 443 36.44 -26.74 2.12
N ASP A 444 36.47 -27.35 3.31
CA ASP A 444 37.20 -26.81 4.46
C ASP A 444 38.67 -26.59 4.11
N LYS A 445 39.31 -27.58 3.47
CA LYS A 445 40.69 -27.44 2.99
C LYS A 445 40.87 -26.27 2.02
N ALA A 446 39.89 -26.01 1.15
CA ALA A 446 39.92 -24.92 0.18
C ALA A 446 39.60 -23.55 0.79
N LEU A 447 38.99 -23.51 1.98
CA LEU A 447 38.60 -22.29 2.70
C LEU A 447 39.49 -21.98 3.90
N ARG A 448 40.42 -22.89 4.28
CA ARG A 448 41.36 -22.70 5.40
C ARG A 448 42.15 -21.40 5.33
N ASN A 449 42.57 -21.01 4.12
CA ASN A 449 43.36 -19.81 3.89
C ASN A 449 42.53 -18.82 3.08
N GLY A 450 42.23 -17.65 3.64
CA GLY A 450 41.52 -16.58 2.95
C GLY A 450 40.81 -15.62 3.90
N PRO A 451 40.38 -14.45 3.41
CA PRO A 451 39.83 -13.36 4.22
C PRO A 451 38.33 -13.54 4.56
N LEU A 452 37.75 -14.72 4.35
CA LEU A 452 36.33 -14.94 4.61
C LEU A 452 36.05 -15.10 6.10
N THR A 453 34.95 -14.53 6.57
CA THR A 453 34.42 -14.74 7.92
C THR A 453 33.89 -16.16 8.09
N ASP A 454 33.67 -16.60 9.32
CA ASP A 454 33.20 -17.97 9.57
C ASP A 454 31.78 -18.21 9.02
N GLY A 455 30.88 -17.22 9.13
CA GLY A 455 29.56 -17.28 8.50
C GLY A 455 29.64 -17.39 6.97
N GLN A 456 30.58 -16.66 6.33
CA GLN A 456 30.82 -16.78 4.89
C GLN A 456 31.38 -18.16 4.51
N LYS A 457 32.31 -18.72 5.30
CA LYS A 457 32.84 -20.07 5.07
C LYS A 457 31.74 -21.13 5.17
N GLU A 458 30.86 -21.02 6.16
CA GLU A 458 29.74 -21.95 6.33
C GLU A 458 28.74 -21.83 5.17
N ALA A 459 28.46 -20.62 4.68
CA ALA A 459 27.64 -20.43 3.48
C ALA A 459 28.25 -21.10 2.23
N VAL A 460 29.55 -20.92 1.98
CA VAL A 460 30.23 -21.60 0.87
C VAL A 460 30.20 -23.12 1.07
N ARG A 461 30.44 -23.60 2.29
CA ARG A 461 30.35 -25.03 2.63
C ARG A 461 28.96 -25.59 2.34
N LEU A 462 27.90 -24.90 2.76
CA LEU A 462 26.52 -25.32 2.54
C LEU A 462 26.19 -25.41 1.05
N ILE A 463 26.57 -24.40 0.26
CA ILE A 463 26.32 -24.34 -1.19
C ILE A 463 26.95 -25.53 -1.91
N LEU A 464 28.20 -25.88 -1.57
CA LEU A 464 28.95 -26.91 -2.29
C LEU A 464 28.70 -28.33 -1.80
N SER A 465 28.37 -28.51 -0.51
CA SER A 465 28.43 -29.82 0.14
C SER A 465 27.10 -30.39 0.62
N ALA A 466 26.03 -29.59 0.69
CA ALA A 466 24.73 -30.08 1.15
C ALA A 466 24.11 -31.11 0.18
N ALA A 467 23.27 -32.01 0.70
CA ALA A 467 22.54 -32.99 -0.10
C ALA A 467 21.17 -32.48 -0.61
N ASP A 468 20.66 -31.37 -0.07
CA ASP A 468 19.33 -30.85 -0.41
C ASP A 468 19.40 -30.07 -1.72
N ARG A 469 18.37 -30.07 -2.56
CA ARG A 469 18.39 -29.29 -3.81
C ARG A 469 18.38 -27.79 -3.54
N THR A 470 17.56 -27.35 -2.59
CA THR A 470 17.37 -25.94 -2.25
C THR A 470 18.04 -25.65 -0.91
N VAL A 471 18.89 -24.63 -0.87
CA VAL A 471 19.57 -24.15 0.34
C VAL A 471 19.46 -22.64 0.46
N GLY A 472 19.48 -22.12 1.67
CA GLY A 472 19.41 -20.69 1.98
C GLY A 472 20.76 -20.12 2.43
N VAL A 473 20.94 -18.82 2.19
CA VAL A 473 21.93 -17.99 2.87
C VAL A 473 21.23 -16.73 3.36
N GLN A 474 21.07 -16.62 4.68
CA GLN A 474 20.55 -15.43 5.34
C GLN A 474 21.73 -14.52 5.66
N GLY A 475 21.85 -13.37 5.01
CA GLY A 475 22.94 -12.44 5.26
C GLY A 475 22.45 -11.00 5.40
N TYR A 476 22.81 -10.36 6.52
CA TYR A 476 22.47 -8.97 6.79
C TYR A 476 23.12 -8.01 5.79
N ALA A 477 22.63 -6.78 5.73
CA ALA A 477 23.16 -5.73 4.87
C ALA A 477 24.65 -5.51 5.20
N GLY A 478 25.51 -5.63 4.18
CA GLY A 478 26.94 -5.44 4.36
C GLY A 478 27.72 -6.63 4.94
N SER A 479 27.15 -7.84 4.98
CA SER A 479 27.84 -9.06 5.46
C SER A 479 28.78 -9.72 4.44
N GLY A 480 28.98 -9.13 3.26
CA GLY A 480 29.88 -9.65 2.21
C GLY A 480 29.31 -10.80 1.38
N LYS A 481 27.99 -10.80 1.12
CA LYS A 481 27.28 -11.81 0.31
C LYS A 481 27.90 -12.01 -1.08
N THR A 482 28.27 -10.94 -1.78
CA THR A 482 28.85 -11.01 -3.13
C THR A 482 30.27 -11.58 -3.11
N THR A 483 31.09 -11.24 -2.11
CA THR A 483 32.40 -11.86 -1.87
C THR A 483 32.28 -13.37 -1.64
N MET A 484 31.30 -13.79 -0.83
CA MET A 484 30.99 -15.20 -0.57
C MET A 484 30.57 -15.92 -1.85
N LEU A 485 29.65 -15.32 -2.62
CA LEU A 485 29.18 -15.88 -3.90
C LEU A 485 30.29 -16.01 -4.94
N ASN A 486 31.19 -15.02 -5.05
CA ASN A 486 32.36 -15.10 -5.93
C ASN A 486 33.21 -16.33 -5.60
N ARG A 487 33.48 -16.57 -4.30
CA ARG A 487 34.25 -17.73 -3.86
C ARG A 487 33.53 -19.05 -4.16
N ALA A 488 32.22 -19.12 -3.89
CA ALA A 488 31.42 -20.30 -4.20
C ALA A 488 31.41 -20.59 -5.72
N ARG A 489 31.24 -19.56 -6.56
CA ARG A 489 31.30 -19.65 -8.03
C ARG A 489 32.62 -20.24 -8.49
N ALA A 490 33.75 -19.68 -8.06
CA ALA A 490 35.08 -20.16 -8.46
C ALA A 490 35.32 -21.64 -8.13
N LEU A 491 34.83 -22.10 -6.98
CA LEU A 491 34.95 -23.51 -6.58
C LEU A 491 33.99 -24.44 -7.35
N LEU A 492 32.77 -23.98 -7.66
CA LEU A 492 31.78 -24.72 -8.45
C LEU A 492 32.21 -24.88 -9.91
N GLU A 493 32.72 -23.82 -10.53
CA GLU A 493 33.25 -23.85 -11.90
C GLU A 493 34.45 -24.78 -12.03
N LYS A 494 35.33 -24.82 -11.02
CA LYS A 494 36.44 -25.80 -10.94
C LYS A 494 35.94 -27.25 -10.92
N LYS A 495 34.68 -27.49 -10.54
CA LYS A 495 33.99 -28.80 -10.59
C LYS A 495 33.14 -28.99 -11.84
N GLY A 496 33.19 -28.04 -12.78
CA GLY A 496 32.50 -28.07 -14.06
C GLY A 496 31.00 -27.74 -13.97
N TYR A 497 30.58 -27.02 -12.92
CA TYR A 497 29.23 -26.47 -12.83
C TYR A 497 29.18 -25.08 -13.47
N GLU A 498 28.09 -24.77 -14.15
CA GLU A 498 27.73 -23.42 -14.57
C GLU A 498 26.93 -22.77 -13.45
N VAL A 499 27.34 -21.59 -12.99
CA VAL A 499 26.60 -20.83 -11.98
C VAL A 499 25.85 -19.70 -12.68
N ARG A 500 24.54 -19.64 -12.45
CA ARG A 500 23.65 -18.62 -13.03
C ARG A 500 22.97 -17.82 -11.93
N GLY A 501 23.09 -16.51 -12.00
CA GLY A 501 22.49 -15.56 -11.07
C GLY A 501 21.10 -15.14 -11.52
N LEU A 502 20.20 -15.01 -10.56
CA LEU A 502 18.83 -14.53 -10.73
C LEU A 502 18.62 -13.42 -9.70
N ALA A 503 18.14 -12.26 -10.14
CA ALA A 503 17.88 -11.13 -9.26
C ALA A 503 16.48 -10.54 -9.52
N PRO A 504 15.88 -9.82 -8.56
CA PRO A 504 14.52 -9.28 -8.71
C PRO A 504 14.43 -8.19 -9.80
N SER A 505 15.49 -7.39 -9.98
CA SER A 505 15.56 -6.34 -10.99
C SER A 505 16.77 -6.53 -11.91
N ALA A 506 16.73 -5.89 -13.08
CA ALA A 506 17.85 -5.92 -14.02
C ALA A 506 19.06 -5.14 -13.48
N SER A 507 18.86 -4.10 -12.66
CA SER A 507 19.94 -3.40 -11.98
C SER A 507 20.63 -4.30 -10.95
N ALA A 508 19.86 -5.01 -10.13
CA ALA A 508 20.40 -5.98 -9.17
C ALA A 508 21.13 -7.13 -9.88
N ALA A 509 20.62 -7.61 -11.02
CA ALA A 509 21.32 -8.63 -11.81
C ALA A 509 22.69 -8.14 -12.31
N ARG A 510 22.78 -6.88 -12.80
CA ARG A 510 24.07 -6.29 -13.21
C ARG A 510 25.02 -6.10 -12.04
N THR A 511 24.53 -5.64 -10.89
CA THR A 511 25.35 -5.52 -9.66
C THR A 511 25.86 -6.88 -9.21
N LEU A 512 25.00 -7.90 -9.17
CA LEU A 512 25.40 -9.27 -8.86
C LEU A 512 26.48 -9.77 -9.81
N GLU A 513 26.32 -9.56 -11.11
CA GLU A 513 27.31 -9.96 -12.12
C GLU A 513 28.64 -9.22 -11.96
N GLY A 514 28.61 -7.90 -11.77
CA GLY A 514 29.81 -7.08 -11.59
C GLY A 514 30.59 -7.41 -10.32
N GLU A 515 29.91 -7.65 -9.20
CA GLU A 515 30.56 -7.92 -7.91
C GLU A 515 30.95 -9.39 -7.71
N SER A 516 30.14 -10.34 -8.19
CA SER A 516 30.37 -11.78 -7.95
C SER A 516 30.99 -12.52 -9.14
N GLY A 517 30.97 -11.92 -10.34
CA GLY A 517 31.36 -12.57 -11.59
C GLY A 517 30.40 -13.66 -12.06
N ILE A 518 29.20 -13.76 -11.47
CA ILE A 518 28.17 -14.73 -11.87
C ILE A 518 27.33 -14.11 -13.01
N SER A 519 27.26 -14.78 -14.16
CA SER A 519 26.35 -14.36 -15.25
C SER A 519 24.91 -14.34 -14.76
N SER A 520 24.26 -13.17 -14.85
CA SER A 520 23.01 -12.91 -14.14
C SER A 520 21.89 -12.39 -15.05
N GLU A 521 20.66 -12.78 -14.76
CA GLU A 521 19.46 -12.24 -15.39
C GLU A 521 18.36 -11.99 -14.35
N THR A 522 17.24 -11.39 -14.75
CA THR A 522 16.12 -11.21 -13.82
C THR A 522 15.38 -12.53 -13.58
N LEU A 523 14.93 -12.75 -12.35
CA LEU A 523 14.11 -13.92 -11.99
C LEU A 523 12.88 -14.02 -12.91
N GLN A 524 12.20 -12.90 -13.16
CA GLN A 524 11.04 -12.86 -14.04
C GLN A 524 11.36 -13.30 -15.48
N ARG A 525 12.51 -12.87 -16.05
CA ARG A 525 12.93 -13.28 -17.40
C ARG A 525 13.20 -14.78 -17.46
N PHE A 526 13.83 -15.33 -16.42
CA PHE A 526 14.07 -16.76 -16.31
C PHE A 526 12.75 -17.54 -16.23
N LEU A 527 11.83 -17.14 -15.34
CA LEU A 527 10.52 -17.78 -15.16
C LEU A 527 9.69 -17.75 -16.46
N MET A 528 9.63 -16.60 -17.13
CA MET A 528 8.90 -16.45 -18.40
C MET A 528 9.44 -17.37 -19.50
N ARG A 529 10.76 -17.54 -19.59
CA ARG A 529 11.39 -18.46 -20.56
C ARG A 529 11.04 -19.92 -20.29
N HIS A 530 10.79 -20.26 -19.03
CA HIS A 530 10.51 -21.63 -18.58
C HIS A 530 9.05 -21.81 -18.13
N HIS A 531 8.15 -20.88 -18.47
CA HIS A 531 6.75 -20.92 -18.02
C HIS A 531 6.02 -22.19 -18.46
N GLY A 532 6.37 -22.74 -19.65
CA GLY A 532 5.83 -24.01 -20.13
C GLY A 532 6.22 -25.20 -19.25
N VAL A 533 7.37 -25.14 -18.57
CA VAL A 533 7.80 -26.16 -17.59
C VAL A 533 7.02 -25.97 -16.29
N ALA A 534 6.99 -24.73 -15.75
CA ALA A 534 6.27 -24.42 -14.52
C ALA A 534 4.76 -24.75 -14.60
N GLY A 535 4.16 -24.54 -15.78
CA GLY A 535 2.75 -24.85 -16.04
C GLY A 535 2.46 -26.29 -16.47
N GLY A 536 3.48 -27.17 -16.58
CA GLY A 536 3.30 -28.56 -17.02
C GLY A 536 2.87 -28.71 -18.49
N ARG A 537 3.07 -27.67 -19.32
CA ARG A 537 2.63 -27.60 -20.72
C ARG A 537 3.72 -27.94 -21.73
N MET A 538 4.93 -28.29 -21.27
CA MET A 538 6.06 -28.60 -22.13
C MET A 538 5.95 -30.01 -22.71
N THR A 539 6.38 -30.18 -23.97
CA THR A 539 6.49 -31.52 -24.56
C THR A 539 7.62 -32.32 -23.89
N ARG A 540 7.47 -33.66 -23.81
CA ARG A 540 8.51 -34.55 -23.25
C ARG A 540 9.89 -34.34 -23.89
N LYS A 541 9.93 -34.07 -25.21
CA LYS A 541 11.17 -33.80 -25.95
C LYS A 541 11.81 -32.47 -25.52
N GLY A 542 11.01 -31.40 -25.40
CA GLY A 542 11.48 -30.09 -24.93
C GLY A 542 11.99 -30.14 -23.49
N GLU A 543 11.26 -30.83 -22.61
CA GLU A 543 11.67 -31.02 -21.21
C GLU A 543 12.99 -31.81 -21.10
N ARG A 544 13.16 -32.89 -21.88
CA ARG A 544 14.42 -33.65 -21.90
C ARG A 544 15.60 -32.81 -22.38
N ALA A 545 15.41 -31.98 -23.40
CA ALA A 545 16.45 -31.07 -23.88
C ALA A 545 16.87 -30.05 -22.81
N LEU A 546 15.90 -29.43 -22.13
CA LEU A 546 16.16 -28.50 -21.03
C LEU A 546 16.83 -29.19 -19.83
N ARG A 547 16.42 -30.42 -19.48
CA ARG A 547 17.08 -31.24 -18.44
C ARG A 547 18.56 -31.45 -18.75
N MET A 548 18.89 -31.80 -20.00
CA MET A 548 20.29 -31.99 -20.40
C MET A 548 21.08 -30.69 -20.32
N LYS A 549 20.48 -29.57 -20.75
CA LYS A 549 21.09 -28.24 -20.65
C LYS A 549 21.38 -27.85 -19.21
N HIS A 550 20.48 -28.16 -18.27
CA HIS A 550 20.61 -27.74 -16.87
C HIS A 550 21.24 -28.77 -15.92
N LYS A 551 21.73 -29.90 -16.45
CA LYS A 551 22.30 -31.01 -15.66
C LYS A 551 23.47 -30.61 -14.74
N LYS A 552 24.22 -29.56 -15.11
CA LYS A 552 25.34 -29.02 -14.31
C LYS A 552 25.14 -27.54 -13.97
N THR A 553 23.90 -27.06 -13.90
CA THR A 553 23.62 -25.67 -13.55
C THR A 553 23.35 -25.54 -12.04
N VAL A 554 23.97 -24.55 -11.40
CA VAL A 554 23.61 -24.05 -10.07
C VAL A 554 22.89 -22.72 -10.25
N LEU A 555 21.66 -22.62 -9.74
CA LEU A 555 20.93 -21.35 -9.72
C LEU A 555 21.19 -20.64 -8.40
N VAL A 556 21.55 -19.37 -8.47
CA VAL A 556 21.68 -18.47 -7.31
C VAL A 556 20.63 -17.38 -7.47
N VAL A 557 19.72 -17.27 -6.51
CA VAL A 557 18.77 -16.16 -6.43
C VAL A 557 19.28 -15.18 -5.39
N ASP A 558 19.73 -14.01 -5.82
CA ASP A 558 20.10 -12.92 -4.92
C ASP A 558 18.89 -12.05 -4.58
N GLU A 559 18.93 -11.41 -3.42
CA GLU A 559 17.79 -10.69 -2.82
C GLU A 559 16.51 -11.56 -2.80
N GLY A 560 16.63 -12.83 -2.42
CA GLY A 560 15.54 -13.82 -2.40
C GLY A 560 14.37 -13.45 -1.48
N SER A 561 14.56 -12.51 -0.54
CA SER A 561 13.46 -11.91 0.24
C SER A 561 12.51 -11.05 -0.60
N LEU A 562 12.94 -10.61 -1.78
CA LEU A 562 12.12 -9.87 -2.76
C LEU A 562 11.39 -10.76 -3.75
N ALA A 563 11.52 -12.09 -3.67
CA ALA A 563 10.75 -13.02 -4.49
C ALA A 563 9.36 -13.26 -3.90
N SER A 564 8.32 -13.19 -4.73
CA SER A 564 6.94 -13.50 -4.31
C SER A 564 6.70 -15.01 -4.17
N THR A 565 5.67 -15.42 -3.44
CA THR A 565 5.34 -16.85 -3.29
C THR A 565 5.15 -17.53 -4.65
N VAL A 566 4.48 -16.87 -5.59
CA VAL A 566 4.25 -17.38 -6.95
C VAL A 566 5.58 -17.58 -7.69
N GLN A 567 6.50 -16.61 -7.61
CA GLN A 567 7.81 -16.71 -8.25
C GLN A 567 8.66 -17.84 -7.65
N ALA A 568 8.66 -17.98 -6.32
CA ALA A 568 9.38 -19.04 -5.63
C ALA A 568 8.80 -20.42 -5.98
N ARG A 569 7.47 -20.58 -5.97
CA ARG A 569 6.77 -21.80 -6.41
C ARG A 569 7.21 -22.20 -7.80
N ASP A 570 7.12 -21.28 -8.76
CA ASP A 570 7.42 -21.57 -10.17
C ASP A 570 8.90 -21.90 -10.37
N LEU A 571 9.81 -21.20 -9.67
CA LEU A 571 11.23 -21.52 -9.66
C LEU A 571 11.49 -22.95 -9.16
N LEU A 572 10.87 -23.33 -8.04
CA LEU A 572 11.06 -24.67 -7.45
C LEU A 572 10.42 -25.77 -8.32
N ARG A 573 9.28 -25.50 -8.96
CA ARG A 573 8.69 -26.39 -9.98
C ARG A 573 9.66 -26.61 -11.14
N ILE A 574 10.23 -25.53 -11.68
CA ILE A 574 11.23 -25.61 -12.77
C ILE A 574 12.44 -26.41 -12.30
N ALA A 575 12.95 -26.14 -11.10
CA ALA A 575 14.12 -26.84 -10.55
C ALA A 575 13.88 -28.34 -10.37
N ASP A 576 12.69 -28.73 -9.90
CA ASP A 576 12.32 -30.14 -9.76
C ASP A 576 12.12 -30.82 -11.12
N ALA A 577 11.32 -30.22 -12.00
CA ALA A 577 11.04 -30.75 -13.33
C ALA A 577 12.33 -30.90 -14.14
N LEU A 578 13.22 -29.92 -14.13
CA LEU A 578 14.49 -29.96 -14.87
C LEU A 578 15.62 -30.70 -14.14
N ARG A 579 15.37 -31.20 -12.92
CA ARG A 579 16.37 -31.85 -12.05
C ARG A 579 17.63 -30.99 -11.86
N ILE A 580 17.43 -29.70 -11.62
CA ILE A 580 18.53 -28.76 -11.36
C ILE A 580 19.29 -29.22 -10.10
N PRO A 581 20.62 -29.38 -10.17
CA PRO A 581 21.43 -29.87 -9.05
C PRO A 581 21.31 -29.08 -7.74
N ARG A 582 21.18 -27.76 -7.85
CA ARG A 582 21.24 -26.81 -6.73
C ARG A 582 20.48 -25.53 -7.04
N VAL A 583 19.69 -25.07 -6.08
CA VAL A 583 19.12 -23.71 -6.01
C VAL A 583 19.58 -23.09 -4.70
N VAL A 584 20.23 -21.94 -4.78
CA VAL A 584 20.70 -21.17 -3.61
C VAL A 584 19.84 -19.92 -3.52
N LEU A 585 19.12 -19.75 -2.42
CA LEU A 585 18.39 -18.51 -2.13
C LEU A 585 19.23 -17.66 -1.17
N VAL A 586 19.69 -16.51 -1.62
CA VAL A 586 20.48 -15.56 -0.83
C VAL A 586 19.62 -14.34 -0.55
N GLY A 587 19.49 -13.92 0.70
CA GLY A 587 18.61 -12.80 1.03
C GLY A 587 18.77 -12.30 2.45
N ASP A 588 17.96 -11.30 2.79
CA ASP A 588 17.89 -10.73 4.13
C ASP A 588 16.43 -10.59 4.57
N ARG A 589 15.97 -11.44 5.50
CA ARG A 589 14.61 -11.38 6.04
C ARG A 589 14.26 -10.07 6.76
N LYS A 590 15.26 -9.29 7.19
CA LYS A 590 15.07 -8.00 7.89
C LYS A 590 14.91 -6.84 6.92
N GLN A 591 15.20 -7.02 5.62
CA GLN A 591 14.92 -6.00 4.60
C GLN A 591 13.46 -6.03 4.16
N LEU A 592 13.10 -5.05 3.33
CA LEU A 592 11.78 -4.97 2.71
C LEU A 592 11.48 -6.24 1.91
N ASP A 593 10.22 -6.66 1.95
CA ASP A 593 9.70 -7.83 1.24
C ASP A 593 9.35 -7.48 -0.22
N ALA A 594 9.03 -8.51 -1.01
CA ALA A 594 8.48 -8.35 -2.36
C ALA A 594 7.27 -7.41 -2.38
N VAL A 595 7.03 -6.70 -3.49
CA VAL A 595 5.81 -5.89 -3.67
C VAL A 595 4.58 -6.80 -3.76
N ASP A 596 4.71 -7.90 -4.51
CA ASP A 596 3.69 -8.95 -4.65
C ASP A 596 3.53 -9.76 -3.36
N ALA A 597 2.44 -10.54 -3.28
CA ALA A 597 2.07 -11.28 -2.09
C ALA A 597 3.07 -12.39 -1.68
N GLY A 598 3.29 -12.50 -0.36
CA GLY A 598 3.99 -13.60 0.31
C GLY A 598 5.45 -13.33 0.72
N LYS A 599 6.02 -14.22 1.55
CA LYS A 599 7.42 -14.15 2.05
C LYS A 599 8.13 -15.52 2.00
N PRO A 600 8.25 -16.12 0.80
CA PRO A 600 8.70 -17.52 0.66
C PRO A 600 10.09 -17.76 1.24
N PHE A 601 11.03 -16.81 1.13
CA PHE A 601 12.37 -16.99 1.69
C PHE A 601 12.35 -17.26 3.20
N PHE A 602 11.55 -16.50 3.95
CA PHE A 602 11.37 -16.70 5.39
C PHE A 602 10.60 -17.99 5.69
N GLN A 603 9.51 -18.26 4.98
CA GLN A 603 8.70 -19.47 5.19
C GLN A 603 9.51 -20.75 4.95
N LEU A 604 10.31 -20.80 3.88
CA LEU A 604 11.12 -21.95 3.56
C LEU A 604 12.16 -22.23 4.65
N GLN A 605 12.79 -21.19 5.22
CA GLN A 605 13.68 -21.35 6.38
C GLN A 605 12.96 -21.98 7.56
N GLN A 606 11.80 -21.45 7.94
CA GLN A 606 11.00 -22.00 9.04
C GLN A 606 10.56 -23.45 8.80
N LYS A 607 10.32 -23.84 7.54
CA LYS A 607 9.86 -25.19 7.18
C LYS A 607 11.00 -26.19 6.91
N GLY A 608 12.24 -25.83 7.27
CA GLY A 608 13.39 -26.74 7.28
C GLY A 608 14.33 -26.62 6.09
N MET A 609 14.31 -25.52 5.35
CA MET A 609 15.37 -25.23 4.38
C MET A 609 16.69 -24.98 5.11
N LYS A 610 17.70 -25.83 4.88
CA LYS A 610 19.04 -25.62 5.45
C LYS A 610 19.57 -24.27 5.03
N THR A 611 19.98 -23.48 6.01
CA THR A 611 20.34 -22.08 5.81
C THR A 611 21.59 -21.74 6.60
N ALA A 612 22.58 -21.15 5.95
CA ALA A 612 23.74 -20.55 6.60
C ALA A 612 23.43 -19.10 6.95
N VAL A 613 23.89 -18.63 8.11
CA VAL A 613 23.67 -17.27 8.59
C VAL A 613 24.98 -16.48 8.52
N MET A 614 24.92 -15.30 7.93
CA MET A 614 25.99 -14.31 7.84
C MET A 614 25.54 -13.06 8.60
N ASP A 615 25.82 -13.04 9.90
CA ASP A 615 25.38 -12.03 10.86
C ASP A 615 26.42 -10.92 11.11
N GLU A 616 27.69 -11.15 10.77
CA GLU A 616 28.74 -10.14 10.91
C GLU A 616 28.61 -9.01 9.87
N ILE A 617 28.42 -7.78 10.37
CA ILE A 617 28.33 -6.57 9.55
C ILE A 617 29.71 -5.95 9.35
N LEU A 618 30.15 -5.89 8.09
CA LEU A 618 31.49 -5.43 7.68
C LEU A 618 31.50 -4.08 6.96
N ARG A 619 30.33 -3.54 6.60
CA ARG A 619 30.19 -2.34 5.76
C ARG A 619 30.46 -1.05 6.52
N GLN A 620 29.86 -0.89 7.70
CA GLN A 620 29.92 0.34 8.48
C GLN A 620 31.33 0.56 9.03
N ARG A 621 31.85 1.76 8.81
CA ARG A 621 33.17 2.22 9.29
C ARG A 621 33.06 3.02 10.58
N ASP A 622 31.93 3.71 10.77
CA ASP A 622 31.63 4.44 11.99
C ASP A 622 31.05 3.49 13.07
N PRO A 623 31.61 3.46 14.29
CA PRO A 623 31.14 2.57 15.36
C PRO A 623 29.71 2.82 15.82
N ASP A 624 29.27 4.08 15.89
CA ASP A 624 27.91 4.42 16.36
C ASP A 624 26.87 4.10 15.29
N LEU A 625 27.17 4.36 14.02
CA LEU A 625 26.34 3.90 12.90
C LEU A 625 26.23 2.36 12.89
N LYS A 626 27.35 1.65 13.12
CA LYS A 626 27.31 0.18 13.23
C LYS A 626 26.40 -0.26 14.36
N ALA A 627 26.54 0.34 15.55
CA ALA A 627 25.69 0.04 16.70
C ALA A 627 24.21 0.38 16.44
N ALA A 628 23.91 1.48 15.73
CA ALA A 628 22.55 1.84 15.34
C ALA A 628 21.93 0.83 14.38
N VAL A 629 22.70 0.34 13.39
CA VAL A 629 22.25 -0.70 12.45
C VAL A 629 21.99 -2.02 13.19
N GLU A 630 22.88 -2.42 14.10
CA GLU A 630 22.73 -3.63 14.92
C GLU A 630 21.51 -3.54 15.86
N ALA A 631 21.28 -2.38 16.49
CA ALA A 631 20.10 -2.13 17.32
C ALA A 631 18.80 -2.16 16.48
N SER A 632 18.81 -1.59 15.28
CA SER A 632 17.66 -1.66 14.38
C SER A 632 17.36 -3.11 13.93
N LEU A 633 18.38 -3.97 13.79
CA LEU A 633 18.20 -5.39 13.46
C LEU A 633 17.56 -6.21 14.57
N SER A 634 17.93 -5.93 15.83
CA SER A 634 17.38 -6.58 17.03
C SER A 634 16.01 -6.02 17.42
N GLY A 635 15.57 -4.91 16.81
CA GLY A 635 14.32 -4.24 17.13
C GLY A 635 14.43 -3.29 18.32
N ASP A 636 15.64 -3.01 18.82
CA ASP A 636 15.90 -2.03 19.87
C ASP A 636 15.94 -0.62 19.26
N ILE A 637 14.77 -0.11 18.92
CA ILE A 637 14.60 1.22 18.28
C ILE A 637 15.10 2.33 19.19
N LYS A 638 14.92 2.19 20.51
CA LYS A 638 15.43 3.15 21.47
C LYS A 638 16.95 3.28 21.40
N MET A 639 17.68 2.16 21.42
CA MET A 639 19.13 2.15 21.26
C MET A 639 19.56 2.66 19.88
N ALA A 640 18.83 2.31 18.81
CA ALA A 640 19.10 2.83 17.47
C ALA A 640 19.01 4.37 17.44
N PHE A 641 18.00 4.95 18.10
CA PHE A 641 17.81 6.40 18.19
C PHE A 641 18.87 7.08 19.06
N GLU A 642 19.30 6.43 20.14
CA GLU A 642 20.39 6.90 20.99
C GLU A 642 21.70 6.96 20.20
N LYS A 643 22.00 5.91 19.43
CA LYS A 643 23.21 5.81 18.61
C LYS A 643 23.22 6.73 17.39
N LEU A 644 22.07 6.98 16.78
CA LEU A 644 21.97 8.01 15.74
C LEU A 644 22.09 9.42 16.32
N GLY A 645 21.59 9.66 17.54
CA GLY A 645 21.84 10.87 18.33
C GLY A 645 21.40 12.15 17.61
N GLU A 646 22.37 13.02 17.30
CA GLU A 646 22.19 14.28 16.58
C GLU A 646 21.94 14.09 15.06
N ASN A 647 22.20 12.89 14.53
CA ASN A 647 21.87 12.58 13.14
C ASN A 647 20.37 12.31 12.93
N ILE A 648 19.53 12.49 13.95
CA ILE A 648 18.07 12.56 13.80
C ILE A 648 17.63 14.02 13.92
N ALA A 649 17.24 14.60 12.80
CA ALA A 649 16.77 15.95 12.70
C ALA A 649 15.25 16.02 12.70
N GLU A 650 14.67 16.60 13.74
CA GLU A 650 13.26 16.98 13.77
C GLU A 650 13.08 18.32 13.03
N VAL A 651 12.09 18.38 12.14
CA VAL A 651 11.78 19.56 11.34
C VAL A 651 10.28 19.80 11.31
N ASN A 652 9.87 21.00 10.90
CA ASN A 652 8.45 21.27 10.69
C ASN A 652 7.89 20.26 9.65
N PRO A 653 6.74 19.60 9.92
CA PRO A 653 6.11 18.66 8.99
C PRO A 653 5.97 19.17 7.56
N ASP A 654 5.72 20.48 7.40
CA ASP A 654 5.53 21.12 6.09
C ASP A 654 6.85 21.36 5.32
N ASN A 655 8.00 21.16 5.96
CA ASN A 655 9.33 21.38 5.37
C ASN A 655 10.17 20.09 5.35
N LEU A 656 9.55 18.91 5.49
CA LEU A 656 10.29 17.64 5.50
C LEU A 656 11.13 17.45 4.22
N ALA A 657 10.52 17.67 3.05
CA ALA A 657 11.17 17.57 1.75
C ALA A 657 12.33 18.59 1.60
N GLY A 658 12.06 19.85 1.93
CA GLY A 658 13.05 20.93 1.83
C GLY A 658 14.22 20.74 2.78
N ALA A 659 13.97 20.27 3.99
CA ALA A 659 15.00 19.97 4.97
C ALA A 659 15.93 18.82 4.55
N ALA A 660 15.38 17.77 3.93
CA ALA A 660 16.17 16.67 3.38
C ALA A 660 16.99 17.11 2.16
N ALA A 661 16.37 17.86 1.24
CA ALA A 661 17.05 18.44 0.08
C ALA A 661 18.20 19.37 0.50
N ALA A 662 17.96 20.27 1.45
CA ALA A 662 18.96 21.22 1.95
C ALA A 662 20.19 20.54 2.54
N ARG A 663 20.00 19.44 3.29
CA ARG A 663 21.11 18.64 3.85
C ARG A 663 21.98 18.01 2.76
N TRP A 664 21.35 17.47 1.72
CA TRP A 664 22.08 16.90 0.59
C TRP A 664 22.80 17.97 -0.22
N LEU A 665 22.16 19.12 -0.43
CA LEU A 665 22.74 20.29 -1.08
C LEU A 665 23.88 20.92 -0.25
N ALA A 666 23.91 20.77 1.07
CA ALA A 666 25.02 21.25 1.89
C ALA A 666 26.31 20.42 1.70
N LEU A 667 26.22 19.21 1.13
CA LEU A 667 27.39 18.41 0.79
C LEU A 667 28.16 19.02 -0.39
N SER A 668 29.49 18.85 -0.41
CA SER A 668 30.30 19.19 -1.58
C SER A 668 29.94 18.31 -2.78
N PRO A 669 30.19 18.73 -4.03
CA PRO A 669 29.88 17.95 -5.23
C PRO A 669 30.43 16.51 -5.18
N GLU A 670 31.68 16.32 -4.76
CA GLU A 670 32.31 14.99 -4.61
C GLU A 670 31.59 14.12 -3.56
N LYS A 671 31.15 14.71 -2.44
CA LYS A 671 30.39 13.99 -1.42
C LYS A 671 28.97 13.65 -1.90
N ARG A 672 28.36 14.49 -2.73
CA ARG A 672 27.02 14.26 -3.32
C ARG A 672 26.99 13.03 -4.22
N GLU A 673 28.07 12.75 -4.96
CA GLU A 673 28.17 11.55 -5.82
C GLU A 673 28.10 10.26 -5.02
N ASN A 674 28.63 10.27 -3.79
CA ASN A 674 28.66 9.14 -2.87
C ASN A 674 27.61 9.25 -1.74
N ALA A 675 26.59 10.10 -1.90
CA ALA A 675 25.52 10.28 -0.94
C ALA A 675 24.16 9.84 -1.51
N GLY A 676 23.44 9.02 -0.74
CA GLY A 676 22.06 8.64 -1.05
C GLY A 676 21.06 9.59 -0.40
N LEU A 677 20.06 10.03 -1.18
CA LEU A 677 18.91 10.79 -0.68
C LEU A 677 17.65 9.93 -0.83
N MET A 678 17.02 9.56 0.28
CA MET A 678 15.91 8.61 0.30
C MET A 678 14.61 9.24 0.79
N ALA A 679 13.51 8.75 0.22
CA ALA A 679 12.16 9.04 0.68
C ALA A 679 11.30 7.77 0.66
N PRO A 680 10.36 7.59 1.61
CA PRO A 680 9.48 6.45 1.68
C PRO A 680 8.48 6.39 0.51
N SER A 681 7.95 7.55 0.08
CA SER A 681 6.89 7.64 -0.93
C SER A 681 7.39 8.24 -2.26
N HIS A 682 6.68 7.92 -3.35
CA HIS A 682 6.96 8.53 -4.67
C HIS A 682 6.75 10.05 -4.68
N GLU A 683 5.82 10.51 -3.85
CA GLU A 683 5.40 11.91 -3.72
C GLU A 683 6.50 12.74 -3.06
N LEU A 684 6.91 12.35 -1.85
CA LEU A 684 7.99 13.02 -1.13
C LEU A 684 9.31 12.98 -1.92
N ARG A 685 9.55 11.90 -2.65
CA ARG A 685 10.69 11.82 -3.59
C ARG A 685 10.58 12.84 -4.73
N LYS A 686 9.40 13.04 -5.30
CA LYS A 686 9.15 14.03 -6.38
C LYS A 686 9.40 15.44 -5.85
N ASP A 687 8.89 15.75 -4.66
CA ASP A 687 9.07 17.04 -3.99
C ASP A 687 10.56 17.33 -3.73
N ILE A 688 11.28 16.38 -3.14
CA ILE A 688 12.73 16.50 -2.89
C ILE A 688 13.50 16.72 -4.20
N ASN A 689 13.22 15.91 -5.24
CA ASN A 689 13.86 16.07 -6.55
C ASN A 689 13.57 17.44 -7.18
N GLY A 690 12.37 17.97 -7.01
CA GLY A 690 12.00 19.31 -7.46
C GLY A 690 12.86 20.39 -6.80
N ILE A 691 12.93 20.38 -5.46
CA ILE A 691 13.68 21.35 -4.66
C ILE A 691 15.18 21.28 -4.97
N VAL A 692 15.74 20.06 -5.04
CA VAL A 692 17.15 19.87 -5.39
C VAL A 692 17.45 20.44 -6.77
N ARG A 693 16.62 20.13 -7.78
CA ARG A 693 16.83 20.63 -9.14
C ARG A 693 16.77 22.15 -9.20
N GLU A 694 15.74 22.75 -8.61
CA GLU A 694 15.58 24.21 -8.61
C GLU A 694 16.82 24.90 -8.02
N ARG A 695 17.34 24.37 -6.92
CA ARG A 695 18.56 24.90 -6.32
C ARG A 695 19.77 24.73 -7.24
N LEU A 696 19.95 23.57 -7.87
CA LEU A 696 21.05 23.32 -8.79
C LEU A 696 20.97 24.19 -10.06
N VAL A 697 19.77 24.55 -10.52
CA VAL A 697 19.58 25.53 -11.60
C VAL A 697 20.03 26.92 -11.13
N ARG A 698 19.62 27.35 -9.93
CA ARG A 698 20.01 28.64 -9.34
C ARG A 698 21.53 28.74 -9.12
N ASP A 699 22.15 27.65 -8.69
CA ASP A 699 23.59 27.55 -8.48
C ASP A 699 24.38 27.38 -9.81
N GLY A 700 23.71 27.30 -10.96
CA GLY A 700 24.33 27.18 -12.29
C GLY A 700 24.89 25.79 -12.63
N VAL A 701 24.66 24.78 -11.78
CA VAL A 701 25.07 23.38 -12.02
C VAL A 701 24.18 22.75 -13.09
N VAL A 702 22.88 23.04 -13.06
CA VAL A 702 21.94 22.69 -14.13
C VAL A 702 21.77 23.92 -15.02
N HIS A 703 22.18 23.82 -16.28
CA HIS A 703 22.33 25.00 -17.13
C HIS A 703 22.07 24.71 -18.61
N GLY A 704 22.15 25.76 -19.43
CA GLY A 704 21.99 25.67 -20.87
C GLY A 704 20.53 25.61 -21.32
N PRO A 705 20.29 25.30 -22.61
CA PRO A 705 18.95 25.33 -23.20
C PRO A 705 18.05 24.26 -22.58
N ALA A 706 16.79 24.62 -22.37
CA ALA A 706 15.75 23.71 -21.92
C ALA A 706 15.23 22.85 -23.08
N PHE A 707 15.15 21.55 -22.85
CA PHE A 707 14.40 20.62 -23.68
C PHE A 707 13.11 20.26 -22.97
N MET A 708 11.97 20.59 -23.58
CA MET A 708 10.67 20.13 -23.11
C MET A 708 10.32 18.83 -23.81
N GLY A 709 10.04 17.80 -23.01
CA GLY A 709 9.65 16.48 -23.49
C GLY A 709 8.47 15.93 -22.71
N GLU A 710 7.75 15.01 -23.35
CA GLU A 710 6.71 14.22 -22.72
C GLU A 710 7.34 13.03 -22.00
N THR A 711 6.91 12.75 -20.76
CA THR A 711 7.30 11.57 -19.98
C THR A 711 6.08 10.77 -19.53
N LEU A 712 6.28 9.47 -19.36
CA LEU A 712 5.25 8.51 -19.00
C LEU A 712 5.42 8.05 -17.56
N VAL A 713 4.40 8.35 -16.75
CA VAL A 713 4.34 7.96 -15.33
C VAL A 713 3.30 6.85 -15.19
N SER A 714 3.71 5.69 -14.68
CA SER A 714 2.78 4.57 -14.48
C SER A 714 1.67 4.96 -13.50
N ARG A 715 0.42 4.60 -13.84
CA ARG A 715 -0.74 4.74 -12.96
C ARG A 715 -0.70 3.76 -11.76
N GLY A 716 0.18 2.76 -11.79
CA GLY A 716 0.33 1.79 -10.72
C GLY A 716 -0.87 0.87 -10.51
N TYR A 717 -1.74 0.73 -11.52
CA TYR A 717 -2.95 -0.10 -11.44
C TYR A 717 -2.63 -1.59 -11.30
N THR A 718 -3.42 -2.29 -10.47
CA THR A 718 -3.45 -3.75 -10.44
C THR A 718 -4.03 -4.31 -11.75
N HIS A 719 -3.85 -5.60 -12.01
CA HIS A 719 -4.40 -6.26 -13.19
C HIS A 719 -5.94 -6.19 -13.21
N ALA A 720 -6.56 -6.27 -12.01
CA ALA A 720 -7.99 -6.10 -11.84
C ALA A 720 -8.44 -4.67 -12.17
N GLU A 721 -7.67 -3.65 -11.75
CA GLU A 721 -7.96 -2.24 -12.06
C GLU A 721 -7.78 -1.92 -13.55
N LYS A 722 -6.71 -2.43 -14.18
CA LYS A 722 -6.51 -2.29 -15.64
C LYS A 722 -7.67 -2.90 -16.45
N SER A 723 -8.46 -3.80 -15.86
CA SER A 723 -9.60 -4.40 -16.56
C SER A 723 -10.84 -3.50 -16.62
N LEU A 724 -10.86 -2.39 -15.87
CA LEU A 724 -12.00 -1.49 -15.78
C LEU A 724 -11.83 -0.28 -16.69
N VAL A 725 -12.81 -0.08 -17.58
CA VAL A 725 -12.83 1.02 -18.56
C VAL A 725 -12.89 2.40 -17.88
N ALA A 726 -13.55 2.49 -16.72
CA ALA A 726 -13.64 3.71 -15.90
C ALA A 726 -12.31 4.15 -15.27
N ASN A 727 -11.24 3.36 -15.40
CA ASN A 727 -9.92 3.70 -14.87
C ASN A 727 -9.02 4.41 -15.89
N TYR A 728 -9.50 4.57 -17.11
CA TYR A 728 -8.79 5.27 -18.18
C TYR A 728 -9.28 6.71 -18.25
N ALA A 729 -8.46 7.60 -18.79
CA ALA A 729 -8.84 8.95 -19.18
C ALA A 729 -8.29 9.26 -20.59
N PRO A 730 -8.96 10.12 -21.38
CA PRO A 730 -8.36 10.68 -22.59
C PRO A 730 -6.96 11.25 -22.30
N GLY A 731 -6.00 10.94 -23.15
CA GLY A 731 -4.60 11.33 -22.99
C GLY A 731 -3.72 10.34 -22.23
N ASP A 732 -4.30 9.36 -21.52
CA ASP A 732 -3.53 8.23 -20.98
C ASP A 732 -2.87 7.44 -22.13
N VAL A 733 -1.78 6.73 -21.83
CA VAL A 733 -1.04 5.93 -22.80
C VAL A 733 -1.01 4.48 -22.34
N VAL A 734 -1.37 3.58 -23.25
CA VAL A 734 -1.41 2.13 -23.02
C VAL A 734 -0.20 1.50 -23.72
N GLY A 735 0.74 0.99 -22.92
CA GLY A 735 1.88 0.23 -23.41
C GLY A 735 1.58 -1.25 -23.50
N PHE A 736 1.81 -1.88 -24.66
CA PHE A 736 1.56 -3.29 -24.90
C PHE A 736 2.85 -4.12 -24.79
N HIS A 737 2.87 -5.09 -23.87
CA HIS A 737 4.03 -5.96 -23.65
C HIS A 737 3.96 -7.29 -24.41
N ARG A 738 2.88 -7.49 -25.17
CA ARG A 738 2.63 -8.67 -26.01
C ARG A 738 1.94 -8.21 -27.30
N PRO A 739 2.13 -8.93 -28.43
CA PRO A 739 1.40 -8.64 -29.64
C PRO A 739 -0.08 -9.06 -29.48
N TYR A 740 -1.00 -8.23 -29.98
CA TYR A 740 -2.42 -8.54 -30.06
C TYR A 740 -2.92 -8.33 -31.49
N LYS A 741 -2.84 -9.39 -32.29
CA LYS A 741 -3.24 -9.38 -33.72
C LYS A 741 -4.63 -8.79 -33.98
N ARG A 742 -5.60 -9.03 -33.10
CA ARG A 742 -6.97 -8.49 -33.23
C ARG A 742 -7.05 -6.97 -33.13
N LEU A 743 -6.07 -6.34 -32.50
CA LEU A 743 -5.97 -4.88 -32.36
C LEU A 743 -4.94 -4.28 -33.33
N GLY A 744 -4.21 -5.10 -34.09
CA GLY A 744 -3.09 -4.63 -34.92
C GLY A 744 -1.90 -4.09 -34.13
N VAL A 745 -1.77 -4.44 -32.84
CA VAL A 745 -0.67 -3.97 -31.98
C VAL A 745 0.43 -5.02 -31.83
N GLU A 746 1.66 -4.56 -31.89
CA GLU A 746 2.88 -5.34 -31.68
C GLU A 746 3.41 -5.15 -30.26
N LYS A 747 4.37 -6.01 -29.87
CA LYS A 747 5.05 -5.86 -28.58
C LYS A 747 5.89 -4.57 -28.60
N GLY A 748 5.67 -3.72 -27.61
CA GLY A 748 6.36 -2.44 -27.45
C GLY A 748 5.55 -1.23 -27.92
N ASP A 749 4.40 -1.46 -28.58
CA ASP A 749 3.52 -0.39 -29.02
C ASP A 749 2.96 0.38 -27.81
N GLU A 750 2.89 1.70 -27.95
CA GLU A 750 2.32 2.63 -26.98
C GLU A 750 1.24 3.45 -27.69
N LEU A 751 -0.03 3.21 -27.35
CA LEU A 751 -1.16 3.90 -27.98
C LEU A 751 -1.83 4.83 -26.98
N ARG A 752 -2.20 6.04 -27.43
CA ARG A 752 -2.88 7.03 -26.59
C ARG A 752 -4.38 6.73 -26.54
N VAL A 753 -5.01 6.98 -25.40
CA VAL A 753 -6.46 6.91 -25.24
C VAL A 753 -7.07 8.17 -25.84
N ALA A 754 -7.86 8.02 -26.91
CA ALA A 754 -8.62 9.12 -27.51
C ALA A 754 -9.88 9.41 -26.70
N SER A 755 -10.66 8.37 -26.41
CA SER A 755 -11.94 8.49 -25.71
C SER A 755 -12.37 7.16 -25.09
N ILE A 756 -13.44 7.22 -24.30
CA ILE A 756 -13.94 6.10 -23.50
C ILE A 756 -15.42 5.93 -23.78
N ASP A 757 -15.81 4.72 -24.15
CA ASP A 757 -17.20 4.32 -24.28
C ASP A 757 -17.57 3.39 -23.10
N GLY A 758 -18.09 4.01 -22.05
CA GLY A 758 -18.55 3.32 -20.85
C GLY A 758 -19.72 2.36 -21.12
N LYS A 759 -20.58 2.65 -22.10
CA LYS A 759 -21.75 1.80 -22.43
C LYS A 759 -21.31 0.49 -23.06
N ASN A 760 -20.37 0.55 -24.00
CA ASN A 760 -19.84 -0.63 -24.70
C ASN A 760 -18.62 -1.25 -24.01
N GLN A 761 -18.23 -0.73 -22.84
CA GLN A 761 -17.04 -1.14 -22.09
C GLN A 761 -15.78 -1.16 -22.98
N THR A 762 -15.59 -0.10 -23.76
CA THR A 762 -14.53 0.02 -24.76
C THR A 762 -13.73 1.29 -24.54
N VAL A 763 -12.41 1.18 -24.67
CA VAL A 763 -11.47 2.30 -24.72
C VAL A 763 -11.06 2.47 -26.18
N LEU A 764 -11.26 3.66 -26.76
CA LEU A 764 -10.84 3.96 -28.11
C LEU A 764 -9.40 4.48 -28.07
N LEU A 765 -8.48 3.72 -28.65
CA LEU A 765 -7.07 4.07 -28.74
C LEU A 765 -6.76 4.73 -30.08
N GLU A 766 -5.79 5.64 -30.11
CA GLU A 766 -5.26 6.22 -31.34
C GLU A 766 -4.30 5.21 -31.98
N GLY A 767 -4.68 4.68 -33.15
CA GLY A 767 -3.84 3.82 -33.97
C GLY A 767 -2.64 4.57 -34.56
N LYS A 768 -1.66 3.82 -35.08
CA LYS A 768 -0.41 4.39 -35.64
C LYS A 768 -0.64 5.33 -36.83
N ASP A 769 -1.74 5.13 -37.56
CA ASP A 769 -2.19 5.90 -38.71
C ASP A 769 -3.28 6.94 -38.34
N GLY A 770 -3.55 7.14 -37.04
CA GLY A 770 -4.62 8.00 -36.55
C GLY A 770 -6.00 7.37 -36.56
N THR A 771 -6.14 6.09 -36.98
CA THR A 771 -7.44 5.40 -36.94
C THR A 771 -7.81 4.99 -35.51
N PRO A 772 -9.09 5.06 -35.10
CA PRO A 772 -9.49 4.63 -33.77
C PRO A 772 -9.46 3.10 -33.65
N VAL A 773 -8.74 2.58 -32.67
CA VAL A 773 -8.62 1.16 -32.35
C VAL A 773 -9.49 0.85 -31.12
N PRO A 774 -10.64 0.17 -31.28
CA PRO A 774 -11.49 -0.20 -30.16
C PRO A 774 -10.87 -1.34 -29.35
N TRP A 775 -10.55 -1.05 -28.09
CA TRP A 775 -9.97 -2.01 -27.16
C TRP A 775 -10.90 -2.25 -25.97
N LYS A 776 -11.12 -3.51 -25.61
CA LYS A 776 -11.87 -3.92 -24.41
C LYS A 776 -10.90 -4.43 -23.33
N PRO A 777 -10.49 -3.60 -22.36
CA PRO A 777 -9.47 -3.98 -21.37
C PRO A 777 -9.85 -5.24 -20.58
N GLY A 778 -11.13 -5.36 -20.21
CA GLY A 778 -11.66 -6.53 -19.50
C GLY A 778 -11.52 -7.87 -20.23
N GLN A 779 -11.34 -7.84 -21.55
CA GLN A 779 -11.26 -9.03 -22.40
C GLN A 779 -9.86 -9.25 -22.98
N ILE A 780 -9.10 -8.18 -23.23
CA ILE A 780 -7.82 -8.25 -23.96
C ILE A 780 -6.69 -7.63 -23.14
N GLY A 781 -5.74 -8.47 -22.73
CA GLY A 781 -4.44 -8.06 -22.20
C GLY A 781 -4.41 -7.67 -20.72
N ALA A 782 -5.32 -6.83 -20.25
CA ALA A 782 -5.28 -6.22 -18.92
C ALA A 782 -5.21 -7.26 -17.77
N ARG A 783 -6.15 -8.21 -17.75
CA ARG A 783 -6.19 -9.27 -16.73
C ARG A 783 -4.99 -10.22 -16.76
N SER A 784 -4.25 -10.26 -17.87
CA SER A 784 -3.15 -11.19 -18.11
C SER A 784 -1.76 -10.59 -17.93
N GLY A 785 -1.69 -9.33 -17.48
CA GLY A 785 -0.44 -8.58 -17.28
C GLY A 785 0.25 -8.23 -18.58
N GLY A 786 -0.51 -8.10 -19.68
CA GLY A 786 0.03 -7.82 -21.00
C GLY A 786 0.13 -6.33 -21.34
N VAL A 787 -0.35 -5.45 -20.45
CA VAL A 787 -0.40 -4.00 -20.66
C VAL A 787 0.02 -3.23 -19.41
N GLU A 788 0.56 -2.05 -19.62
CA GLU A 788 0.84 -1.03 -18.61
C GLU A 788 0.13 0.27 -19.00
N VAL A 789 -0.37 1.01 -18.00
CA VAL A 789 -1.14 2.24 -18.22
C VAL A 789 -0.35 3.39 -17.63
N TYR A 790 -0.09 4.39 -18.46
CA TYR A 790 0.67 5.56 -18.12
C TYR A 790 -0.21 6.79 -18.20
N ARG A 791 0.03 7.74 -17.31
CA ARG A 791 -0.33 9.13 -17.56
C ARG A 791 0.84 9.84 -18.20
N THR A 792 0.49 10.91 -18.90
CA THR A 792 1.44 11.79 -19.55
C THR A 792 1.79 12.96 -18.62
N GLU A 793 3.07 13.26 -18.45
CA GLU A 793 3.57 14.47 -17.75
C GLU A 793 4.63 15.18 -18.59
N GLU A 794 4.62 16.50 -18.59
CA GLU A 794 5.72 17.27 -19.19
C GLU A 794 6.94 17.30 -18.27
N MET A 795 8.12 17.15 -18.85
CA MET A 795 9.39 17.23 -18.15
C MET A 795 10.37 18.10 -18.92
N GLU A 796 10.91 19.08 -18.20
CA GLU A 796 12.06 19.86 -18.67
C GLU A 796 13.37 19.12 -18.37
N LEU A 797 14.26 19.05 -19.37
CA LEU A 797 15.64 18.61 -19.27
C LEU A 797 16.61 19.74 -19.62
N ARG A 798 17.73 19.81 -18.91
CA ARG A 798 18.87 20.71 -19.14
C ARG A 798 20.19 19.96 -18.91
N ALA A 799 21.29 20.52 -19.38
CA ALA A 799 22.61 19.98 -19.03
C ALA A 799 22.81 20.04 -17.50
N GLY A 800 23.37 19.00 -16.92
CA GLY A 800 23.51 18.80 -15.48
C GLY A 800 22.34 18.08 -14.80
N ASP A 801 21.21 17.85 -15.50
CA ASP A 801 20.10 17.09 -14.92
C ASP A 801 20.47 15.62 -14.68
N ARG A 802 20.06 15.08 -13.53
CA ARG A 802 20.23 13.65 -13.21
C ARG A 802 18.90 12.93 -13.35
N ILE A 803 18.88 11.93 -14.22
CA ILE A 803 17.68 11.15 -14.55
C ILE A 803 17.89 9.67 -14.22
N ARG A 804 16.78 8.93 -14.16
CA ARG A 804 16.74 7.48 -14.15
C ARG A 804 15.86 6.99 -15.30
N TRP A 805 16.21 5.84 -15.84
CA TRP A 805 15.37 5.16 -16.83
C TRP A 805 14.20 4.47 -16.10
N THR A 806 12.98 4.58 -16.62
CA THR A 806 11.79 3.89 -16.06
C THR A 806 11.42 2.64 -16.84
N ARG A 807 12.07 2.40 -18.00
CA ARG A 807 11.89 1.24 -18.86
C ARG A 807 13.24 0.68 -19.33
N ASN A 808 13.31 -0.65 -19.45
CA ASN A 808 14.47 -1.32 -20.02
C ASN A 808 14.51 -1.13 -21.55
N ASP A 809 15.70 -0.97 -22.10
CA ASP A 809 15.95 -1.04 -23.54
C ASP A 809 17.17 -1.95 -23.79
N ALA A 810 16.95 -3.07 -24.47
CA ALA A 810 18.01 -4.06 -24.67
C ALA A 810 19.00 -3.65 -25.77
N GLU A 811 18.56 -2.88 -26.76
CA GLU A 811 19.39 -2.45 -27.90
C GLU A 811 20.34 -1.33 -27.48
N LEU A 812 19.84 -0.38 -26.69
CA LEU A 812 20.62 0.70 -26.10
C LEU A 812 21.40 0.26 -24.83
N GLY A 813 21.12 -0.94 -24.32
CA GLY A 813 21.72 -1.47 -23.10
C GLY A 813 21.28 -0.72 -21.83
N LEU A 814 20.09 -0.13 -21.84
CA LEU A 814 19.51 0.64 -20.75
C LEU A 814 18.68 -0.24 -19.82
N VAL A 815 18.79 0.01 -18.52
CA VAL A 815 18.09 -0.75 -17.49
C VAL A 815 17.29 0.18 -16.60
N ASN A 816 16.04 -0.23 -16.31
CA ASN A 816 15.15 0.46 -15.40
C ASN A 816 15.86 0.69 -14.05
N SER A 817 15.72 1.92 -13.55
CA SER A 817 16.28 2.47 -12.33
C SER A 817 17.80 2.72 -12.33
N GLN A 818 18.50 2.45 -13.45
CA GLN A 818 19.83 3.03 -13.63
C GLN A 818 19.74 4.53 -13.86
N THR A 819 20.71 5.25 -13.31
CA THR A 819 20.82 6.70 -13.44
C THR A 819 21.69 7.12 -14.61
N ALA A 820 21.47 8.33 -15.09
CA ALA A 820 22.30 9.00 -16.09
C ALA A 820 22.31 10.50 -15.82
N GLU A 821 23.37 11.16 -16.29
CA GLU A 821 23.53 12.61 -16.26
C GLU A 821 23.33 13.17 -17.68
N VAL A 822 22.54 14.22 -17.82
CA VAL A 822 22.42 14.95 -19.08
C VAL A 822 23.66 15.83 -19.25
N VAL A 823 24.50 15.52 -20.25
CA VAL A 823 25.75 16.26 -20.48
C VAL A 823 25.52 17.48 -21.37
N SER A 824 24.72 17.32 -22.43
CA SER A 824 24.44 18.45 -23.33
C SER A 824 23.15 18.24 -24.11
N ILE A 825 22.56 19.36 -24.53
CA ILE A 825 21.40 19.42 -25.43
C ILE A 825 21.76 20.35 -26.57
N ARG A 826 21.93 19.81 -27.78
CA ARG A 826 22.36 20.57 -28.97
C ARG A 826 21.66 20.04 -30.21
N ASN A 827 21.16 20.94 -31.07
CA ASN A 827 20.56 20.59 -32.37
C ASN A 827 19.49 19.49 -32.30
N GLY A 828 18.67 19.47 -31.24
CA GLY A 828 17.65 18.45 -31.04
C GLY A 828 18.17 17.07 -30.62
N ARG A 829 19.46 16.94 -30.27
CA ARG A 829 20.05 15.75 -29.67
C ARG A 829 20.36 15.98 -28.19
N ILE A 830 20.18 14.93 -27.40
CA ILE A 830 20.44 14.93 -25.97
C ILE A 830 21.50 13.87 -25.68
N SER A 831 22.63 14.31 -25.14
CA SER A 831 23.75 13.43 -24.78
C SER A 831 23.68 13.12 -23.28
N PHE A 832 23.72 11.85 -22.92
CA PHE A 832 23.71 11.34 -21.56
C PHE A 832 25.03 10.65 -21.23
N ARG A 833 25.51 10.82 -20.01
CA ARG A 833 26.57 10.00 -19.40
C ARG A 833 25.91 8.96 -18.50
N LEU A 834 26.08 7.69 -18.83
CA LEU A 834 25.55 6.58 -18.05
C LEU A 834 26.44 6.27 -16.83
N GLU A 835 25.93 5.49 -15.87
CA GLU A 835 26.69 5.04 -14.69
C GLU A 835 28.00 4.31 -15.01
N ASP A 836 28.07 3.64 -16.17
CA ASP A 836 29.27 2.95 -16.66
C ASP A 836 30.21 3.87 -17.46
N SER A 837 30.01 5.18 -17.37
CA SER A 837 30.73 6.23 -18.11
C SER A 837 30.52 6.23 -19.63
N ARG A 838 29.68 5.35 -20.19
CA ARG A 838 29.36 5.41 -21.62
C ARG A 838 28.55 6.66 -21.94
N MET A 839 28.80 7.24 -23.11
CA MET A 839 28.00 8.31 -23.67
C MET A 839 26.89 7.72 -24.54
N LEU A 840 25.66 8.17 -24.33
CA LEU A 840 24.49 7.83 -25.14
C LEU A 840 23.92 9.11 -25.75
N GLU A 841 23.66 9.12 -27.04
CA GLU A 841 22.94 10.22 -27.69
C GLU A 841 21.58 9.75 -28.15
N LEU A 842 20.53 10.51 -27.81
CA LEU A 842 19.17 10.28 -28.25
C LEU A 842 18.68 11.50 -29.05
N GLU A 843 17.94 11.23 -30.12
CA GLU A 843 17.31 12.28 -30.93
C GLU A 843 15.98 12.74 -30.31
N LYS A 844 15.60 13.98 -30.58
CA LYS A 844 14.28 14.51 -30.21
C LYS A 844 13.19 13.63 -30.83
N GLY A 845 12.35 13.06 -29.98
CA GLY A 845 11.27 12.15 -30.38
C GLY A 845 11.60 10.67 -30.18
N ASP A 846 12.81 10.34 -29.75
CA ASP A 846 13.13 8.97 -29.33
C ASP A 846 12.18 8.52 -28.20
N GLY A 847 11.53 7.37 -28.39
CA GLY A 847 10.53 6.87 -27.44
C GLY A 847 11.11 6.62 -26.04
N GLN A 848 12.42 6.38 -25.92
CA GLN A 848 13.09 6.19 -24.65
C GLN A 848 13.17 7.48 -23.81
N LEU A 849 13.11 8.67 -24.43
CA LEU A 849 13.03 9.95 -23.72
C LEU A 849 11.70 10.11 -22.96
N ARG A 850 10.67 9.32 -23.31
CA ARG A 850 9.42 9.28 -22.54
C ARG A 850 9.52 8.44 -21.27
N HIS A 851 10.53 7.58 -21.17
CA HIS A 851 10.72 6.64 -20.07
C HIS A 851 11.85 7.07 -19.14
N ILE A 852 11.75 8.30 -18.65
CA ILE A 852 12.71 8.90 -17.72
C ILE A 852 12.00 9.56 -16.54
N ASP A 853 12.75 9.77 -15.47
CA ASP A 853 12.30 10.46 -14.26
C ASP A 853 13.52 11.05 -13.53
N ARG A 854 13.33 12.02 -12.64
CA ARG A 854 14.42 12.67 -11.89
C ARG A 854 15.04 11.71 -10.87
N ALA A 855 16.34 11.83 -10.63
CA ALA A 855 17.11 10.81 -9.92
C ALA A 855 18.16 11.34 -8.93
N TRP A 856 17.93 12.48 -8.29
CA TRP A 856 18.73 12.87 -7.11
C TRP A 856 18.28 12.12 -5.86
N ALA A 857 16.97 11.99 -5.66
CA ALA A 857 16.33 11.21 -4.61
C ALA A 857 15.67 9.94 -5.16
N SER A 858 15.66 8.88 -4.34
CA SER A 858 15.10 7.57 -4.67
C SER A 858 14.15 7.07 -3.59
N THR A 859 13.25 6.14 -3.95
CA THR A 859 12.48 5.42 -2.94
C THR A 859 13.36 4.40 -2.21
N VAL A 860 13.02 4.06 -0.97
CA VAL A 860 13.76 3.08 -0.15
C VAL A 860 13.87 1.72 -0.87
N HIS A 861 12.78 1.23 -1.47
CA HIS A 861 12.78 0.01 -2.28
C HIS A 861 13.73 0.08 -3.48
N ALA A 862 13.76 1.21 -4.21
CA ALA A 862 14.63 1.36 -5.38
C ALA A 862 16.12 1.49 -5.01
N PHE A 863 16.41 1.91 -3.78
CA PHE A 863 17.77 2.03 -3.26
C PHE A 863 18.31 0.73 -2.64
N GLN A 864 17.45 -0.29 -2.46
CA GLN A 864 17.86 -1.59 -1.95
C GLN A 864 18.96 -2.21 -2.82
N GLY A 865 19.96 -2.79 -2.17
CA GLY A 865 21.16 -3.34 -2.82
C GLY A 865 22.30 -2.32 -3.01
N ARG A 866 22.04 -1.01 -2.96
CA ARG A 866 23.09 0.02 -3.12
C ARG A 866 23.90 0.23 -1.82
N THR A 867 25.13 0.73 -1.99
CA THR A 867 26.02 1.13 -0.89
C THR A 867 26.56 2.52 -1.19
N VAL A 868 26.51 3.42 -0.22
CA VAL A 868 26.97 4.83 -0.32
C VAL A 868 27.75 5.21 0.93
N ASP A 869 28.46 6.34 0.91
CA ASP A 869 29.21 6.80 2.09
C ASP A 869 28.29 7.48 3.10
N THR A 870 27.39 8.31 2.60
CA THR A 870 26.40 9.03 3.41
C THR A 870 24.99 8.72 2.94
N VAL A 871 24.05 8.57 3.88
CA VAL A 871 22.61 8.53 3.60
C VAL A 871 21.94 9.71 4.29
N ILE A 872 21.02 10.35 3.58
CA ILE A 872 20.05 11.30 4.13
C ILE A 872 18.66 10.72 3.80
N ALA A 873 17.90 10.34 4.81
CA ALA A 873 16.57 9.75 4.65
C ALA A 873 15.52 10.66 5.28
N ALA A 874 14.49 11.00 4.51
CA ALA A 874 13.31 11.69 5.03
C ALA A 874 12.26 10.65 5.43
N MET A 875 11.75 10.66 6.66
CA MET A 875 10.75 9.70 7.12
C MET A 875 9.68 10.40 7.96
N GLU A 876 8.42 10.32 7.52
CA GLU A 876 7.28 10.87 8.27
C GLU A 876 6.95 9.98 9.48
N ALA A 877 6.77 10.59 10.65
CA ALA A 877 6.52 9.92 11.91
C ALA A 877 5.26 9.05 11.91
N ASN A 878 4.23 9.43 11.15
CA ASN A 878 2.91 8.80 11.22
C ASN A 878 2.43 8.17 9.90
N HIS A 879 3.30 7.93 8.92
CA HIS A 879 2.87 7.35 7.65
C HIS A 879 2.42 5.89 7.82
N PRO A 880 1.13 5.54 7.55
CA PRO A 880 0.49 4.31 8.02
C PRO A 880 1.12 3.01 7.50
N ASN A 881 1.75 3.03 6.33
CA ASN A 881 2.27 1.83 5.67
C ASN A 881 3.78 1.86 5.36
N LEU A 882 4.45 3.00 5.52
CA LEU A 882 5.83 3.18 5.01
C LEU A 882 6.83 3.41 6.13
N THR A 883 6.38 3.91 7.28
CA THR A 883 7.22 4.10 8.46
C THR A 883 7.16 2.84 9.31
N THR A 884 8.20 2.00 9.17
CA THR A 884 8.32 0.67 9.78
C THR A 884 9.78 0.38 10.16
N GLN A 885 10.01 -0.56 11.08
CA GLN A 885 11.38 -0.98 11.46
C GLN A 885 12.21 -1.43 10.25
N LYS A 886 11.60 -2.18 9.32
CA LYS A 886 12.27 -2.62 8.09
C LYS A 886 12.71 -1.44 7.22
N THR A 887 11.88 -0.40 7.11
CA THR A 887 12.22 0.82 6.36
C THR A 887 13.43 1.50 6.99
N LEU A 888 13.40 1.74 8.30
CA LEU A 888 14.53 2.33 9.03
C LEU A 888 15.82 1.54 8.79
N TYR A 889 15.77 0.21 9.00
CA TYR A 889 16.93 -0.65 8.80
C TYR A 889 17.50 -0.53 7.39
N VAL A 890 16.64 -0.54 6.36
CA VAL A 890 17.09 -0.38 4.97
C VAL A 890 17.67 0.99 4.72
N GLU A 891 17.17 2.06 5.32
CA GLU A 891 17.70 3.41 5.14
C GLU A 891 19.11 3.54 5.76
N ILE A 892 19.26 3.21 7.04
CA ILE A 892 20.52 3.45 7.76
C ILE A 892 21.63 2.44 7.37
N SER A 893 21.28 1.22 6.99
CA SER A 893 22.26 0.17 6.67
C SER A 893 23.01 0.36 5.35
N ARG A 894 22.59 1.32 4.50
CA ARG A 894 23.19 1.58 3.17
C ARG A 894 24.43 2.47 3.25
N ALA A 895 24.55 3.25 4.31
CA ALA A 895 25.69 4.13 4.56
C ALA A 895 26.91 3.36 5.09
N ARG A 896 28.10 3.72 4.61
CA ARG A 896 29.39 3.27 5.16
C ARG A 896 29.83 4.13 6.33
N HIS A 897 29.62 5.44 6.27
CA HIS A 897 30.19 6.39 7.23
C HIS A 897 29.13 7.15 8.04
N ARG A 898 28.04 7.61 7.41
CA ARG A 898 27.05 8.46 8.10
C ARG A 898 25.64 8.22 7.58
N ALA A 899 24.67 8.07 8.48
CA ALA A 899 23.25 8.07 8.14
C ALA A 899 22.53 9.17 8.93
N GLU A 900 21.80 10.02 8.22
CA GLU A 900 21.01 11.12 8.79
C GLU A 900 19.53 10.90 8.48
N LEU A 901 18.70 11.00 9.51
CA LEU A 901 17.26 10.83 9.44
C LEU A 901 16.57 12.17 9.67
N VAL A 902 15.73 12.59 8.74
CA VAL A 902 14.94 13.82 8.83
C VAL A 902 13.49 13.40 9.08
N THR A 903 12.89 13.88 10.17
CA THR A 903 11.53 13.52 10.61
C THR A 903 10.74 14.75 11.01
N ASP A 904 9.42 14.67 10.94
CA ASP A 904 8.50 15.71 11.38
C ASP A 904 8.22 15.68 12.90
N ASP A 905 8.39 14.51 13.53
CA ASP A 905 8.26 14.33 14.98
C ASP A 905 9.17 13.17 15.40
N ARG A 906 10.17 13.42 16.26
CA ARG A 906 11.15 12.40 16.68
C ARG A 906 10.52 11.36 17.60
N GLU A 907 9.66 11.78 18.51
CA GLU A 907 9.06 10.89 19.50
C GLU A 907 7.98 10.00 18.87
N ALA A 908 7.07 10.58 18.10
CA ALA A 908 6.04 9.83 17.40
C ALA A 908 6.65 8.84 16.38
N LEU A 909 7.76 9.21 15.74
CA LEU A 909 8.49 8.31 14.85
C LEU A 909 9.05 7.11 15.62
N ARG A 910 9.73 7.33 16.75
CA ARG A 910 10.26 6.26 17.60
C ARG A 910 9.15 5.31 18.03
N ASP A 911 8.08 5.84 18.62
CA ASP A 911 6.96 5.06 19.16
C ASP A 911 6.29 4.24 18.05
N ARG A 912 6.17 4.81 16.84
CA ARG A 912 5.65 4.10 15.68
C ARG A 912 6.58 2.96 15.25
N LEU A 913 7.87 3.21 15.17
CA LEU A 913 8.84 2.18 14.79
C LEU A 913 8.89 1.06 15.83
N GLU A 914 8.74 1.36 17.12
CA GLU A 914 8.59 0.33 18.17
C GLU A 914 7.32 -0.52 17.96
N ALA A 915 6.21 0.10 17.57
CA ALA A 915 4.94 -0.58 17.37
C ALA A 915 4.81 -1.32 16.03
N VAL A 916 5.53 -0.90 14.98
CA VAL A 916 5.31 -1.35 13.59
C VAL A 916 6.57 -1.93 12.97
N THR A 917 6.69 -3.26 12.98
CA THR A 917 7.83 -3.98 12.41
C THR A 917 7.92 -3.84 10.89
N GLY A 918 6.78 -3.77 10.20
CA GLY A 918 6.69 -3.85 8.74
C GLY A 918 6.76 -5.27 8.19
N GLU A 919 6.69 -6.29 9.05
CA GLU A 919 6.63 -7.67 8.60
C GLU A 919 5.31 -7.97 7.91
N ARG A 920 5.38 -8.46 6.66
CA ARG A 920 4.22 -9.07 6.00
C ARG A 920 3.95 -10.44 6.62
N ILE A 921 2.68 -10.83 6.67
CA ILE A 921 2.29 -12.17 7.15
C ILE A 921 1.91 -13.03 5.95
N ALA A 922 2.40 -14.27 5.98
CA ALA A 922 2.08 -15.25 4.97
C ALA A 922 0.72 -15.91 5.27
N ALA A 923 0.00 -16.33 4.25
CA ALA A 923 -1.35 -16.87 4.39
C ALA A 923 -1.40 -18.06 5.38
N LEU A 924 -0.42 -18.97 5.31
CA LEU A 924 -0.37 -20.13 6.22
C LEU A 924 -0.11 -19.73 7.67
N GLU A 925 0.74 -18.75 7.91
CA GLU A 925 1.05 -18.25 9.26
C GLU A 925 -0.16 -17.56 9.89
N ALA A 926 -0.96 -16.87 9.06
CA ALA A 926 -2.14 -16.15 9.52
C ALA A 926 -3.30 -17.06 9.94
N ILE A 927 -3.39 -18.27 9.38
CA ILE A 927 -4.43 -19.27 9.72
C ILE A 927 -3.94 -20.21 10.83
N GLU A 928 -2.69 -20.68 10.72
CA GLU A 928 -2.06 -21.59 11.65
C GLU A 928 -0.95 -20.83 12.39
N PRO A 929 -1.28 -19.97 13.39
CA PRO A 929 -0.25 -19.31 14.16
C PRO A 929 0.65 -20.40 14.74
N ALA A 930 1.94 -20.35 14.36
CA ALA A 930 2.91 -21.25 14.92
C ALA A 930 2.81 -21.17 16.45
N LYS A 931 2.90 -22.30 17.14
CA LYS A 931 3.18 -22.30 18.57
C LYS A 931 4.58 -21.71 18.75
N THR A 932 4.70 -20.38 18.71
CA THR A 932 5.96 -19.68 18.97
C THR A 932 6.26 -19.87 20.45
N GLY A 933 7.16 -20.81 20.73
CA GLY A 933 7.87 -20.83 22.01
C GLY A 933 8.53 -19.47 22.21
N GLN A 934 8.43 -18.96 23.44
CA GLN A 934 9.21 -17.83 23.89
C GLN A 934 10.66 -18.02 23.45
N GLU A 935 11.18 -17.08 22.66
CA GLU A 935 12.62 -16.87 22.55
C GLU A 935 13.12 -16.46 23.95
N THR A 936 13.42 -17.45 24.79
CA THR A 936 14.21 -17.23 26.00
C THR A 936 15.66 -17.07 25.58
N GLY A 937 16.23 -15.94 25.97
CA GLY A 937 17.54 -15.50 25.53
C GLY A 937 18.70 -16.42 25.94
N ARG A 938 19.78 -16.25 25.18
CA ARG A 938 21.18 -16.57 25.50
C ARG A 938 21.53 -18.06 25.69
N GLY A 939 21.88 -18.70 24.58
CA GLY A 939 22.99 -19.67 24.59
C GLY A 939 24.29 -18.90 24.83
N LYS A 940 24.79 -18.92 26.08
CA LYS A 940 26.18 -18.50 26.37
C LYS A 940 27.13 -19.56 25.80
N SER A 941 28.07 -19.13 24.97
CA SER A 941 29.24 -19.91 24.57
C SER A 941 30.05 -20.34 25.82
N PRO A 942 30.59 -21.57 25.86
CA PRO A 942 31.45 -22.00 26.95
C PRO A 942 32.86 -21.41 26.75
N GLU A 943 33.20 -20.40 27.53
CA GLU A 943 34.57 -19.89 27.61
C GLU A 943 35.43 -20.74 28.55
N ALA A 944 36.60 -21.06 28.00
CA ALA A 944 37.85 -21.52 28.57
C ALA A 944 38.00 -21.55 30.10
N ARG A 945 38.38 -22.75 30.58
CA ARG A 945 39.10 -22.95 31.84
C ARG A 945 40.35 -22.07 31.87
N LYS A 946 40.46 -21.24 32.90
CA LYS A 946 41.74 -20.84 33.50
C LYS A 946 41.69 -21.16 34.99
N GLU A 947 42.69 -21.93 35.39
CA GLU A 947 43.08 -22.16 36.77
C GLU A 947 43.44 -20.82 37.44
N ASP A 948 43.03 -20.64 38.69
CA ASP A 948 43.92 -20.26 39.79
C ASP A 948 43.12 -19.97 41.07
N GLY A 949 43.67 -20.37 42.22
CA GLY A 949 43.49 -19.59 43.46
C GLY A 949 42.53 -20.12 44.53
N LYS A 950 42.97 -21.18 45.23
CA LYS A 950 42.91 -21.39 46.69
C LYS A 950 41.95 -20.55 47.57
N SER A 951 41.26 -21.32 48.43
CA SER A 951 41.20 -21.23 49.90
C SER A 951 39.95 -20.65 50.61
N ALA A 952 39.61 -21.39 51.68
CA ALA A 952 38.79 -21.09 52.84
C ALA A 952 37.27 -20.97 52.60
N GLY A 953 36.39 -21.70 53.28
CA GLY A 953 36.52 -22.66 54.37
C GLY A 953 35.18 -22.73 55.11
N LEU A 954 34.84 -23.93 55.63
CA LEU A 954 33.97 -24.19 56.80
C LEU A 954 32.50 -23.77 56.65
N GLU A 955 31.44 -24.45 57.08
CA GLU A 955 31.05 -25.63 57.87
C GLU A 955 29.53 -25.72 57.54
N GLY A 956 28.77 -26.81 57.61
CA GLY A 956 28.83 -28.08 58.30
C GLY A 956 27.38 -28.62 58.38
N GLY A 957 27.23 -29.95 58.37
CA GLY A 957 26.01 -30.69 58.77
C GLY A 957 24.78 -30.56 57.86
N SER A 958 23.93 -31.54 57.61
CA SER A 958 23.78 -32.90 58.12
C SER A 958 22.64 -33.55 57.33
N THR A 959 22.88 -34.70 56.70
CA THR A 959 21.86 -35.72 56.32
C THR A 959 21.33 -36.41 57.59
N PRO A 960 20.09 -36.95 57.67
CA PRO A 960 19.63 -38.15 56.93
C PRO A 960 18.15 -38.07 56.45
N SER A 961 17.75 -38.62 55.29
CA SER A 961 17.49 -40.02 54.93
C SER A 961 16.19 -40.64 55.50
N ARG A 962 15.61 -41.54 54.67
CA ARG A 962 14.53 -42.53 54.88
C ARG A 962 13.13 -42.14 54.37
N ASP A 963 12.65 -42.75 53.28
CA ASP A 963 12.05 -44.12 53.15
C ASP A 963 10.57 -44.06 53.60
N LEU A 964 9.55 -44.69 53.01
CA LEU A 964 9.38 -45.72 51.99
C LEU A 964 7.85 -45.87 51.73
N GLU A 965 7.48 -46.67 50.72
CA GLU A 965 6.20 -47.41 50.55
C GLU A 965 4.96 -46.66 50.04
N ASN A 966 4.51 -46.94 48.80
CA ASN A 966 3.55 -47.99 48.35
C ASN A 966 2.15 -47.34 48.16
N ASP A 967 1.28 -47.65 47.21
CA ASP A 967 1.21 -48.69 46.19
C ASP A 967 0.08 -48.31 45.18
N HIS A 968 0.07 -48.99 44.02
CA HIS A 968 -1.06 -49.25 43.10
C HIS A 968 -1.63 -48.06 42.28
N GLY A 969 -1.85 -48.16 40.96
CA GLY A 969 -1.72 -49.32 40.07
C GLY A 969 -2.13 -48.98 38.62
N ALA A 970 -1.69 -49.89 37.73
CA ALA A 970 -2.15 -50.18 36.36
C ALA A 970 -1.99 -49.06 35.29
N ALA A 971 -0.92 -48.99 34.50
CA ALA A 971 -0.32 -49.93 33.53
C ALA A 971 -1.13 -50.09 32.21
N CYS A 972 -0.63 -49.61 31.04
CA CYS A 972 0.38 -50.22 30.14
C CYS A 972 -0.21 -51.45 29.38
N LYS A 973 -0.08 -51.75 28.08
CA LYS A 973 0.96 -51.61 27.03
C LYS A 973 0.34 -52.01 25.65
N ILE A 974 0.65 -51.33 24.53
CA ILE A 974 1.41 -51.80 23.30
C ILE A 974 0.69 -52.94 22.48
N PRO A 975 1.12 -53.51 21.31
CA PRO A 975 1.78 -53.07 20.06
C PRO A 975 1.09 -53.53 18.73
N ILE A 976 1.62 -53.03 17.60
CA ILE A 976 2.00 -53.70 16.32
C ILE A 976 1.10 -54.82 15.74
N GLY A 977 0.69 -54.67 14.47
CA GLY A 977 0.88 -55.72 13.45
C GLY A 977 -0.31 -56.19 12.59
N THR A 978 -0.19 -55.90 11.28
CA THR A 978 -0.57 -56.75 10.11
C THR A 978 -2.03 -57.08 9.73
N ARG A 979 -2.36 -56.60 8.52
CA ARG A 979 -2.98 -57.24 7.33
C ARG A 979 -4.39 -57.87 7.37
N GLU A 980 -5.09 -57.52 6.28
CA GLU A 980 -6.04 -58.28 5.46
C GLU A 980 -7.57 -58.05 5.58
N LEU A 981 -8.12 -57.68 4.42
CA LEU A 981 -9.39 -58.10 3.80
C LEU A 981 -10.71 -57.79 4.54
N CYS A 982 -11.54 -56.89 3.97
CA CYS A 982 -12.66 -57.28 3.11
C CYS A 982 -13.54 -56.08 2.73
N ASN A 983 -14.18 -56.23 1.57
CA ASN A 983 -15.10 -55.31 0.89
C ASN A 983 -16.33 -54.91 1.72
N ALA A 984 -16.76 -53.66 1.57
CA ALA A 984 -18.08 -53.26 1.04
C ALA A 984 -18.09 -51.74 0.82
#